data_AF-A0A7V2V0P8-F1
#
_entry.id   AF-A0A7V2V0P8-F1
#
_cell.length_a   1.000
_cell.length_b   1.000
_cell.length_c   1.000
_cell.angle_alpha   90.00
_cell.angle_beta   90.00
_cell.angle_gamma   90.00
#
_symmetry.space_group_name_H-M   'P 1'
#
loop_
_entity.id
_entity.type
_entity.pdbx_description
1 polymer ?
#
loop_
_entity_poly.entity_id
_entity_poly.type
_entity_poly.pdbx_seq_one_letter_code
_entity_poly.pdbx_strand_id
1 'polypeptide(L)'
;MDATSTLELVRLFTRLVRFTAMYGEEHQQPKQALEALKQALDRDLKAEAKISIALQGRTLIVQGICQPDTDAAVESLVHIMRTRATNSLSFLAGVSAEELAHGARIFSMKPAEILADGAIKPDLLRGLDRLRVNDVRYVALEESQAVVNAGDVVPGGLGAVVQTLVGDATGGGIAGGGGEVAGGGGRTVTIPVERLTELLRTRGLPEARRAALEALAGGVVAEAGMPIADQLQRAIEQLPEELRAELSKPGGRTDLSAAVVARQLEAGVDPAAVRDVVRELAPQAADAIPILENLARLLPRGGKGASLESLERLMKFLPEVDRLEEVLHGRVLVVDGNGERRGAYTSALSEYGYVVESAETAAEAAQKAVEAGDYVAIVTDLMLPDKSCELILEKLKHARLVTPVVIASPKAQSAAHDFEIFSYPKKKLLPLQDPAAVAEAVREIAVRRERPEEEADREDRNRAREIQEKLVPRDVPPLPGWDHAFAYKPAKEVGGDYLDLFPLDADRVGFVVGDVSGKGFSGAMVMVMVRSAFRLSAPGLASPRDVVAAVNRLIRPDMKRGMFVSIVYGCLHVPSGDLTVVNAGHNPPVLCEPYGAKTRMMSPGGMPLGVADPARFDPMLREDRVSLLPGGRILFYTDGVVEALNAKDVEFGEKAFLDLVTRTAADTSQQVVSATLIALAAHRGKAPQSDDITILDLKRM
;
A
#
# COMPACT_ATOMS: atom_id res chain seq x y z
N MET A 1 34.04 -30.03 16.50
CA MET A 1 34.30 -30.72 15.20
C MET A 1 34.76 -29.72 14.13
N ASP A 2 35.41 -30.17 13.05
CA ASP A 2 35.70 -29.31 11.88
C ASP A 2 34.58 -29.35 10.81
N ALA A 3 34.64 -28.42 9.85
CA ALA A 3 33.62 -28.26 8.81
C ALA A 3 33.45 -29.52 7.94
N THR A 4 34.54 -30.22 7.62
CA THR A 4 34.50 -31.44 6.81
C THR A 4 33.77 -32.57 7.53
N SER A 5 34.05 -32.76 8.82
CA SER A 5 33.39 -33.77 9.64
C SER A 5 31.90 -33.45 9.82
N THR A 6 31.53 -32.17 9.99
CA THR A 6 30.12 -31.77 10.11
C THR A 6 29.33 -32.02 8.82
N LEU A 7 29.94 -31.80 7.66
CA LEU A 7 29.33 -32.09 6.36
C LEU A 7 29.21 -33.60 6.12
N GLU A 8 30.20 -34.38 6.55
CA GLU A 8 30.15 -35.85 6.48
C GLU A 8 28.98 -36.42 7.31
N LEU A 9 28.75 -35.91 8.52
CA LEU A 9 27.60 -36.30 9.35
C LEU A 9 26.27 -36.00 8.67
N VAL A 10 26.12 -34.82 8.07
CA VAL A 10 24.92 -34.45 7.30
C VAL A 10 24.70 -35.41 6.14
N ARG A 11 25.76 -35.72 5.37
CA ARG A 11 25.68 -36.66 4.25
C ARG A 11 25.29 -38.07 4.70
N LEU A 12 25.86 -38.57 5.79
CA LEU A 12 25.55 -39.90 6.32
C LEU A 12 24.10 -39.99 6.83
N PHE A 13 23.62 -38.99 7.57
CA PHE A 13 22.24 -38.96 8.06
C PHE A 13 21.23 -38.84 6.91
N THR A 14 21.43 -37.91 5.98
CA THR A 14 20.55 -37.76 4.80
C THR A 14 20.53 -39.03 3.96
N ARG A 15 21.68 -39.71 3.80
CA ARG A 15 21.76 -40.99 3.09
C ARG A 15 20.98 -42.10 3.80
N LEU A 16 21.10 -42.20 5.11
CA LEU A 16 20.34 -43.16 5.93
C LEU A 16 18.83 -42.95 5.76
N VAL A 17 18.34 -41.71 5.89
CA VAL A 17 16.92 -41.37 5.68
C VAL A 17 16.47 -41.77 4.28
N ARG A 18 17.25 -41.41 3.24
CA ARG A 18 16.90 -41.72 1.86
C ARG A 18 16.82 -43.21 1.57
N PHE A 19 17.78 -44.02 2.03
CA PHE A 19 17.74 -45.46 1.80
C PHE A 19 16.65 -46.15 2.62
N THR A 20 16.39 -45.66 3.83
CA THR A 20 15.28 -46.17 4.67
C THR A 20 13.94 -45.96 3.98
N ALA A 21 13.72 -44.76 3.40
CA ALA A 21 12.53 -44.47 2.61
C ALA A 21 12.40 -45.34 1.34
N MET A 22 13.52 -45.71 0.70
CA MET A 22 13.52 -46.38 -0.61
C MET A 22 13.42 -47.91 -0.52
N TYR A 23 14.07 -48.53 0.46
CA TYR A 23 14.21 -50.00 0.55
C TYR A 23 13.63 -50.60 1.83
N GLY A 24 13.21 -49.78 2.80
CA GLY A 24 12.77 -50.22 4.12
C GLY A 24 13.91 -50.60 5.06
N GLU A 25 13.65 -50.55 6.37
CA GLU A 25 14.68 -50.67 7.43
C GLU A 25 15.43 -52.03 7.42
N GLU A 26 14.79 -53.10 6.96
CA GLU A 26 15.37 -54.45 6.98
C GLU A 26 16.38 -54.74 5.87
N HIS A 27 16.46 -53.88 4.85
CA HIS A 27 17.33 -54.06 3.71
C HIS A 27 18.80 -53.77 4.05
N GLN A 28 19.75 -54.36 3.30
CA GLN A 28 21.18 -54.27 3.61
C GLN A 28 21.74 -52.84 3.51
N GLN A 29 21.20 -52.02 2.59
CA GLN A 29 21.69 -50.66 2.35
C GLN A 29 21.41 -49.68 3.52
N PRO A 30 20.19 -49.58 4.08
CA PRO A 30 19.94 -48.83 5.31
C PRO A 30 20.77 -49.32 6.49
N LYS A 31 20.92 -50.64 6.67
CA LYS A 31 21.74 -51.23 7.75
C LYS A 31 23.21 -50.79 7.67
N GLN A 32 23.78 -50.76 6.46
CA GLN A 32 25.14 -50.25 6.24
C GLN A 32 25.27 -48.74 6.49
N ALA A 33 24.28 -47.94 6.05
CA ALA A 33 24.30 -46.48 6.28
C ALA A 33 24.13 -46.13 7.76
N LEU A 34 23.32 -46.89 8.50
CA LEU A 34 23.09 -46.74 9.94
C LEU A 34 24.38 -47.01 10.71
N GLU A 35 25.06 -48.11 10.40
CA GLU A 35 26.32 -48.45 11.07
C GLU A 35 27.41 -47.41 10.79
N ALA A 36 27.50 -46.89 9.56
CA ALA A 36 28.45 -45.83 9.21
C ALA A 36 28.17 -44.52 9.96
N LEU A 37 26.90 -44.10 10.05
CA LEU A 37 26.51 -42.91 10.82
C LEU A 37 26.81 -43.10 12.30
N LYS A 38 26.47 -44.27 12.85
CA LYS A 38 26.72 -44.58 14.26
C LYS A 38 28.22 -44.53 14.58
N GLN A 39 29.08 -45.09 13.73
CA GLN A 39 30.53 -45.03 13.92
C GLN A 39 31.08 -43.60 13.85
N ALA A 40 30.53 -42.74 12.98
CA ALA A 40 30.89 -41.33 12.93
C ALA A 40 30.47 -40.59 14.20
N LEU A 41 29.22 -40.78 14.65
CA LEU A 41 28.71 -40.19 15.89
C LEU A 41 29.47 -40.70 17.13
N ASP A 42 29.79 -42.00 17.22
CA ASP A 42 30.56 -42.56 18.33
C ASP A 42 32.01 -42.04 18.38
N ARG A 43 32.54 -41.59 17.25
CA ARG A 43 33.86 -40.95 17.15
C ARG A 43 33.79 -39.48 17.57
N ASP A 44 32.76 -38.75 17.12
CA ASP A 44 32.67 -37.29 17.29
C ASP A 44 32.00 -36.86 18.61
N LEU A 45 30.94 -37.55 19.06
CA LEU A 45 30.27 -37.28 20.34
C LEU A 45 31.10 -37.69 21.56
N LYS A 46 32.16 -38.48 21.39
CA LYS A 46 33.12 -38.72 22.48
C LYS A 46 33.93 -37.45 22.81
N ALA A 47 34.00 -36.47 21.91
CA ALA A 47 34.71 -35.20 22.12
C ALA A 47 33.80 -34.04 22.59
N GLU A 48 32.49 -34.05 22.28
CA GLU A 48 31.51 -33.03 22.64
C GLU A 48 30.22 -33.69 23.18
N ALA A 49 29.61 -33.15 24.25
CA ALA A 49 28.45 -33.80 24.91
C ALA A 49 27.20 -33.93 24.03
N LYS A 50 27.11 -33.16 22.93
CA LYS A 50 26.01 -33.18 21.95
C LYS A 50 26.49 -32.66 20.60
N ILE A 51 25.81 -33.04 19.51
CA ILE A 51 25.92 -32.47 18.16
C ILE A 51 24.55 -31.94 17.75
N SER A 52 24.41 -30.61 17.57
CA SER A 52 23.15 -30.00 17.12
C SER A 52 23.21 -29.56 15.66
N ILE A 53 22.14 -29.85 14.93
CA ILE A 53 21.86 -29.40 13.57
C ILE A 53 20.63 -28.49 13.66
N ALA A 54 20.74 -27.23 13.25
CA ALA A 54 19.66 -26.25 13.31
C ALA A 54 19.42 -25.60 11.94
N LEU A 55 18.16 -25.27 11.66
CA LEU A 55 17.74 -24.59 10.45
C LEU A 55 17.50 -23.11 10.73
N GLN A 56 18.32 -22.24 10.11
CA GLN A 56 18.15 -20.79 10.16
C GLN A 56 17.87 -20.27 8.74
N GLY A 57 16.61 -19.95 8.46
CA GLY A 57 16.20 -19.64 7.09
C GLY A 57 16.42 -20.83 6.16
N ARG A 58 17.22 -20.67 5.10
CA ARG A 58 17.61 -21.75 4.14
C ARG A 58 18.91 -22.45 4.52
N THR A 59 19.59 -22.02 5.59
CA THR A 59 20.94 -22.47 5.92
C THR A 59 20.89 -23.51 7.04
N LEU A 60 21.65 -24.60 6.87
CA LEU A 60 21.83 -25.63 7.88
C LEU A 60 23.07 -25.31 8.72
N ILE A 61 22.92 -25.20 10.03
CA ILE A 61 24.00 -24.90 10.97
C ILE A 61 24.25 -26.14 11.82
N VAL A 62 25.45 -26.71 11.73
CA VAL A 62 25.85 -27.91 12.49
C VAL A 62 26.92 -27.51 13.48
N GLN A 63 26.63 -27.61 14.77
CA GLN A 63 27.53 -27.18 15.85
C GLN A 63 28.10 -25.76 15.65
N GLY A 64 27.23 -24.82 15.27
CA GLY A 64 27.62 -23.43 15.01
C GLY A 64 28.34 -23.19 13.67
N ILE A 65 28.59 -24.25 12.88
CA ILE A 65 29.23 -24.15 11.57
C ILE A 65 28.15 -24.18 10.49
N CYS A 66 28.06 -23.11 9.71
CA CYS A 66 27.22 -23.05 8.52
C CYS A 66 27.68 -24.06 7.48
N GLN A 67 26.81 -24.96 7.08
CA GLN A 67 27.07 -25.88 5.99
C GLN A 67 26.75 -25.18 4.66
N PRO A 68 27.66 -25.22 3.67
CA PRO A 68 27.44 -24.60 2.38
C PRO A 68 26.25 -25.23 1.67
N ASP A 69 25.45 -24.40 0.97
CA ASP A 69 24.23 -24.84 0.26
C ASP A 69 24.51 -25.53 -1.07
N THR A 70 25.77 -25.66 -1.46
CA THR A 70 26.19 -26.29 -2.72
C THR A 70 26.23 -27.81 -2.65
N ASP A 71 26.06 -28.40 -1.46
CA ASP A 71 26.02 -29.85 -1.27
C ASP A 71 24.59 -30.39 -1.34
N ALA A 72 24.32 -31.30 -2.27
CA ALA A 72 23.00 -31.88 -2.48
C ALA A 72 22.42 -32.58 -1.24
N ALA A 73 23.26 -33.10 -0.33
CA ALA A 73 22.78 -33.69 0.93
C ALA A 73 22.31 -32.63 1.94
N VAL A 74 22.92 -31.43 1.92
CA VAL A 74 22.52 -30.29 2.75
C VAL A 74 21.18 -29.73 2.26
N GLU A 75 21.04 -29.48 0.95
CA GLU A 75 19.77 -29.04 0.36
C GLU A 75 18.63 -30.03 0.64
N SER A 76 18.91 -31.33 0.47
CA SER A 76 17.93 -32.37 0.72
C SER A 76 17.51 -32.42 2.19
N LEU A 77 18.43 -32.25 3.14
CA LEU A 77 18.09 -32.24 4.57
C LEU A 77 17.31 -30.98 4.96
N VAL A 78 17.67 -29.81 4.45
CA VAL A 78 16.92 -28.56 4.64
C VAL A 78 15.47 -28.70 4.16
N HIS A 79 15.28 -29.30 3.00
CA HIS A 79 13.94 -29.56 2.46
C HIS A 79 13.15 -30.54 3.35
N ILE A 80 13.78 -31.65 3.77
CA ILE A 80 13.16 -32.63 4.66
C ILE A 80 12.77 -31.97 6.00
N MET A 81 13.66 -31.21 6.64
CA MET A 81 13.38 -30.56 7.92
C MET A 81 12.23 -29.54 7.82
N ARG A 82 12.21 -28.70 6.77
CA ARG A 82 11.12 -27.73 6.54
C ARG A 82 9.76 -28.36 6.34
N THR A 83 9.69 -29.40 5.50
CA THR A 83 8.41 -30.06 5.20
C THR A 83 7.86 -30.82 6.40
N ARG A 84 8.70 -31.12 7.40
CA ARG A 84 8.35 -31.83 8.64
C ARG A 84 8.27 -30.93 9.87
N ALA A 85 8.21 -29.61 9.69
CA ALA A 85 8.17 -28.64 10.79
C ALA A 85 9.29 -28.87 11.83
N THR A 86 10.45 -29.30 11.34
CA THR A 86 11.64 -29.52 12.16
C THR A 86 12.60 -28.35 11.96
N ASN A 87 12.98 -27.69 13.03
CA ASN A 87 13.96 -26.60 13.02
C ASN A 87 15.26 -26.98 13.73
N SER A 88 15.29 -28.04 14.54
CA SER A 88 16.54 -28.58 15.10
C SER A 88 16.55 -30.10 15.25
N LEU A 89 17.74 -30.70 15.19
CA LEU A 89 18.03 -32.11 15.43
C LEU A 89 19.32 -32.21 16.26
N SER A 90 19.26 -32.83 17.43
CA SER A 90 20.39 -32.93 18.35
C SER A 90 20.71 -34.38 18.68
N PHE A 91 21.92 -34.83 18.39
CA PHE A 91 22.46 -36.13 18.79
C PHE A 91 23.18 -35.97 20.13
N LEU A 92 22.83 -36.76 21.13
CA LEU A 92 23.50 -36.80 22.44
C LEU A 92 24.44 -38.00 22.53
N ALA A 93 25.46 -37.90 23.38
CA ALA A 93 26.45 -38.96 23.56
C ALA A 93 25.81 -40.31 23.91
N GLY A 94 26.25 -41.37 23.21
CA GLY A 94 25.75 -42.73 23.39
C GLY A 94 24.33 -42.95 22.88
N VAL A 95 23.91 -42.23 21.83
CA VAL A 95 22.69 -42.51 21.07
C VAL A 95 22.72 -43.93 20.48
N SER A 96 21.64 -44.70 20.65
CA SER A 96 21.59 -46.10 20.24
C SER A 96 21.30 -46.26 18.73
N ALA A 97 21.66 -47.42 18.16
CA ALA A 97 21.34 -47.73 16.76
C ALA A 97 19.82 -47.76 16.51
N GLU A 98 19.05 -48.23 17.50
CA GLU A 98 17.59 -48.28 17.44
C GLU A 98 16.98 -46.86 17.45
N GLU A 99 17.49 -45.95 18.27
CA GLU A 99 17.05 -44.54 18.28
C GLU A 99 17.37 -43.82 16.97
N LEU A 100 18.56 -44.05 16.41
CA LEU A 100 18.95 -43.49 15.12
C LEU A 100 18.07 -44.01 13.98
N ALA A 101 17.76 -45.31 13.98
CA ALA A 101 16.85 -45.92 13.01
C ALA A 101 15.42 -45.35 13.15
N HIS A 102 14.92 -45.23 14.39
CA HIS A 102 13.59 -44.66 14.67
C HIS A 102 13.49 -43.20 14.22
N GLY A 103 14.51 -42.39 14.50
CA GLY A 103 14.59 -41.01 14.00
C GLY A 103 14.58 -40.97 12.47
N ALA A 104 15.43 -41.77 11.82
CA ALA A 104 15.50 -41.83 10.36
C ALA A 104 14.15 -42.25 9.72
N ARG A 105 13.40 -43.15 10.37
CA ARG A 105 12.03 -43.49 9.95
C ARG A 105 11.10 -42.29 9.94
N ILE A 106 11.07 -41.49 11.01
CA ILE A 106 10.20 -40.29 11.08
C ILE A 106 10.49 -39.34 9.91
N PHE A 107 11.77 -39.09 9.62
CA PHE A 107 12.20 -38.27 8.49
C PHE A 107 11.91 -38.91 7.12
N SER A 108 11.69 -40.23 7.07
CA SER A 108 11.28 -40.99 5.89
C SER A 108 9.74 -41.08 5.69
N MET A 109 8.96 -40.71 6.73
CA MET A 109 7.48 -40.50 6.78
C MET A 109 6.89 -39.77 5.55
N LYS A 110 5.59 -39.58 5.42
CA LYS A 110 5.04 -38.41 4.68
C LYS A 110 4.64 -37.32 5.68
N PRO A 111 4.62 -36.03 5.31
CA PRO A 111 4.24 -34.95 6.23
C PRO A 111 2.88 -35.16 6.90
N ALA A 112 1.86 -35.59 6.16
CA ALA A 112 0.52 -35.85 6.67
C ALA A 112 0.44 -37.00 7.70
N GLU A 113 1.40 -37.93 7.69
CA GLU A 113 1.44 -39.06 8.61
C GLU A 113 2.06 -38.64 9.96
N ILE A 114 2.93 -37.61 9.96
CA ILE A 114 3.70 -37.21 11.12
C ILE A 114 3.27 -35.89 11.78
N LEU A 115 2.52 -35.02 11.07
CA LEU A 115 2.11 -33.71 11.58
C LEU A 115 0.68 -33.73 12.15
N ALA A 116 0.48 -33.02 13.27
CA ALA A 116 -0.81 -32.63 13.81
C ALA A 116 -0.70 -31.19 14.34
N ASP A 117 -1.63 -30.32 13.96
CA ASP A 117 -1.64 -28.90 14.35
C ASP A 117 -0.31 -28.15 14.14
N GLY A 118 0.39 -28.49 13.05
CA GLY A 118 1.66 -27.86 12.67
C GLY A 118 2.91 -28.37 13.39
N ALA A 119 2.79 -29.39 14.26
CA ALA A 119 3.91 -30.00 14.99
C ALA A 119 3.99 -31.53 14.78
N ILE A 120 5.15 -32.13 15.05
CA ILE A 120 5.33 -33.59 14.99
C ILE A 120 4.50 -34.24 16.11
N LYS A 121 3.71 -35.27 15.76
CA LYS A 121 2.86 -35.99 16.71
C LYS A 121 3.68 -36.51 17.92
N PRO A 122 3.28 -36.18 19.17
CA PRO A 122 4.08 -36.48 20.35
C PRO A 122 4.39 -37.97 20.59
N ASP A 123 3.51 -38.88 20.14
CA ASP A 123 3.70 -40.32 20.23
C ASP A 123 4.84 -40.85 19.33
N LEU A 124 5.09 -40.20 18.20
CA LEU A 124 6.22 -40.55 17.31
C LEU A 124 7.58 -40.14 17.90
N LEU A 125 7.59 -39.13 18.77
CA LEU A 125 8.80 -38.64 19.45
C LEU A 125 9.12 -39.46 20.72
N ARG A 126 8.29 -40.41 21.13
CA ARG A 126 8.58 -41.28 22.28
C ARG A 126 9.74 -42.23 21.97
N GLY A 127 10.65 -42.37 22.93
CA GLY A 127 11.85 -43.21 22.79
C GLY A 127 13.04 -42.52 22.15
N LEU A 128 12.92 -41.24 21.75
CA LEU A 128 13.99 -40.41 21.21
C LEU A 128 14.74 -39.61 22.29
N ASP A 129 15.24 -40.31 23.31
CA ASP A 129 15.79 -39.68 24.50
C ASP A 129 17.17 -39.04 24.24
N ARG A 130 17.98 -39.67 23.37
CA ARG A 130 19.32 -39.21 23.01
C ARG A 130 19.42 -38.69 21.58
N LEU A 131 18.33 -38.74 20.80
CA LEU A 131 18.19 -38.07 19.52
C LEU A 131 17.02 -37.09 19.57
N ARG A 132 17.26 -35.81 19.84
CA ARG A 132 16.16 -34.83 19.98
C ARG A 132 15.80 -34.17 18.66
N VAL A 133 14.51 -33.97 18.45
CA VAL A 133 13.96 -33.17 17.36
C VAL A 133 13.29 -31.95 17.97
N ASN A 134 13.62 -30.74 17.49
CA ASN A 134 13.19 -29.45 18.02
C ASN A 134 13.52 -29.21 19.51
N ASP A 135 14.53 -29.89 20.05
CA ASP A 135 15.02 -29.79 21.44
C ASP A 135 13.93 -29.88 22.54
N VAL A 136 12.82 -30.56 22.28
CA VAL A 136 11.68 -30.59 23.20
C VAL A 136 11.93 -31.56 24.38
N ARG A 137 11.80 -31.05 25.61
CA ARG A 137 11.62 -31.86 26.84
C ARG A 137 10.18 -31.70 27.32
N TYR A 138 9.37 -32.74 27.19
CA TYR A 138 8.06 -32.79 27.83
C TYR A 138 8.24 -33.21 29.27
N VAL A 139 8.38 -32.23 30.16
CA VAL A 139 8.31 -32.47 31.60
C VAL A 139 6.89 -32.13 32.02
N ALA A 140 6.06 -33.17 32.10
CA ALA A 140 4.71 -33.07 32.65
C ALA A 140 4.83 -32.71 34.13
N LEU A 141 4.33 -31.55 34.58
CA LEU A 141 4.22 -31.31 36.02
C LEU A 141 2.98 -30.53 36.39
N GLU A 142 2.17 -31.18 37.21
CA GLU A 142 1.23 -30.58 38.14
C GLU A 142 1.96 -29.66 39.13
N GLU A 143 1.19 -28.67 39.59
CA GLU A 143 1.31 -27.85 40.80
C GLU A 143 2.69 -27.35 41.30
N SER A 144 2.75 -26.02 41.38
CA SER A 144 3.53 -25.19 42.31
C SER A 144 5.02 -24.89 42.00
N GLN A 145 5.20 -23.75 41.30
CA GLN A 145 6.35 -22.84 41.15
C GLN A 145 7.61 -23.28 40.34
N ALA A 146 8.07 -22.34 39.48
CA ALA A 146 9.47 -22.19 39.10
C ALA A 146 9.80 -20.70 38.84
N VAL A 147 10.94 -20.26 39.37
CA VAL A 147 11.53 -18.91 39.29
C VAL A 147 12.27 -18.75 37.96
N VAL A 148 12.15 -17.58 37.31
CA VAL A 148 13.01 -17.19 36.17
C VAL A 148 13.77 -15.92 36.52
N ASN A 149 15.09 -15.97 36.38
CA ASN A 149 15.99 -14.85 36.59
C ASN A 149 16.23 -14.12 35.26
N ALA A 150 16.31 -12.79 35.30
CA ALA A 150 16.43 -11.94 34.12
C ALA A 150 17.84 -11.97 33.53
N GLY A 151 17.92 -11.97 32.20
CA GLY A 151 19.14 -11.74 31.43
C GLY A 151 18.79 -10.96 30.18
N ASP A 152 19.03 -9.66 30.26
CA ASP A 152 19.15 -8.65 29.19
C ASP A 152 17.91 -7.80 28.85
N VAL A 153 17.94 -6.60 29.44
CA VAL A 153 17.14 -5.42 29.16
C VAL A 153 17.58 -4.81 27.82
N VAL A 154 16.64 -4.55 26.90
CA VAL A 154 16.87 -3.71 25.71
C VAL A 154 16.38 -2.28 26.00
N PRO A 155 17.18 -1.23 25.80
CA PRO A 155 16.77 0.16 26.00
C PRO A 155 16.05 0.72 24.76
N GLY A 156 14.86 1.30 24.98
CA GLY A 156 14.12 2.06 23.96
C GLY A 156 12.61 2.06 24.20
N GLY A 157 12.03 3.24 24.48
CA GLY A 157 10.61 3.61 24.30
C GLY A 157 9.49 2.88 25.05
N LEU A 158 9.66 1.61 25.41
CA LEU A 158 8.63 0.74 26.01
C LEU A 158 8.26 1.12 27.45
N GLY A 159 9.10 1.87 28.15
CA GLY A 159 8.83 2.32 29.52
C GLY A 159 7.61 3.26 29.63
N ALA A 160 7.33 4.04 28.58
CA ALA A 160 6.16 4.94 28.55
C ALA A 160 4.85 4.18 28.28
N VAL A 161 4.90 3.12 27.46
CA VAL A 161 3.77 2.22 27.16
C VAL A 161 3.26 1.55 28.45
N VAL A 162 4.19 1.18 29.34
CA VAL A 162 3.87 0.55 30.63
C VAL A 162 3.24 1.54 31.61
N GLN A 163 3.69 2.81 31.66
CA GLN A 163 3.12 3.81 32.57
C GLN A 163 1.66 4.16 32.25
N THR A 164 1.31 4.29 30.97
CA THR A 164 -0.06 4.61 30.54
C THR A 164 -1.01 3.43 30.78
N LEU A 165 -0.55 2.19 30.55
CA LEU A 165 -1.35 0.97 30.80
C LEU A 165 -1.54 0.66 32.29
N VAL A 166 -0.60 1.06 33.15
CA VAL A 166 -0.65 0.84 34.60
C VAL A 166 -1.48 1.92 35.32
N GLY A 167 -1.45 3.17 34.86
CA GLY A 167 -2.19 4.28 35.47
C GLY A 167 -3.71 4.08 35.46
N ASP A 168 -4.26 3.51 34.38
CA ASP A 168 -5.70 3.28 34.21
C ASP A 168 -6.18 1.96 34.85
N ALA A 169 -5.27 1.04 35.18
CA ALA A 169 -5.60 -0.24 35.83
C ALA A 169 -5.73 -0.12 37.36
N THR A 170 -5.15 0.92 37.98
CA THR A 170 -5.16 1.12 39.45
C THR A 170 -6.21 2.13 39.91
N GLY A 171 -7.42 2.07 39.35
CA GLY A 171 -8.59 2.75 39.90
C GLY A 171 -9.00 2.17 41.25
N GLY A 172 -8.43 2.70 42.34
CA GLY A 172 -8.92 2.55 43.72
C GLY A 172 -8.19 1.53 44.60
N GLY A 173 -7.45 2.05 45.59
CA GLY A 173 -7.22 1.39 46.88
C GLY A 173 -6.10 0.35 46.95
N ILE A 174 -4.88 0.81 47.25
CA ILE A 174 -3.82 -0.07 47.78
C ILE A 174 -4.08 -0.27 49.28
N ALA A 175 -4.37 -1.51 49.68
CA ALA A 175 -4.28 -1.93 51.08
C ALA A 175 -3.11 -2.92 51.24
N GLY A 176 -2.04 -2.43 51.88
CA GLY A 176 -1.36 -3.13 52.96
C GLY A 176 -0.26 -4.14 52.64
N GLY A 177 0.99 -3.72 52.92
CA GLY A 177 2.12 -4.58 53.34
C GLY A 177 3.18 -4.77 52.26
N GLY A 178 4.42 -4.30 52.37
CA GLY A 178 5.19 -3.76 53.49
C GLY A 178 6.61 -4.32 53.38
N GLY A 179 7.58 -3.49 52.99
CA GLY A 179 9.00 -3.85 52.91
C GLY A 179 9.81 -2.88 52.05
N GLU A 180 10.20 -1.75 52.62
CA GLU A 180 11.15 -0.80 52.03
C GLU A 180 12.57 -1.37 52.00
N VAL A 181 13.28 -1.22 50.87
CA VAL A 181 14.73 -1.00 50.85
C VAL A 181 15.02 0.19 49.95
N ALA A 182 15.76 1.15 50.50
CA ALA A 182 15.93 2.51 50.01
C ALA A 182 16.98 2.64 48.90
N GLY A 183 16.69 3.50 47.92
CA GLY A 183 17.65 4.00 46.92
C GLY A 183 16.93 4.47 45.66
N GLY A 184 16.99 5.77 45.36
CA GLY A 184 16.11 6.48 44.40
C GLY A 184 15.94 5.86 43.01
N GLY A 185 14.71 5.86 42.52
CA GLY A 185 14.32 5.41 41.17
C GLY A 185 12.84 5.09 41.14
N GLY A 186 12.14 5.44 40.07
CA GLY A 186 10.68 5.39 39.97
C GLY A 186 10.04 4.07 40.41
N ARG A 187 8.81 4.18 40.95
CA ARG A 187 7.95 3.03 41.27
C ARG A 187 7.93 2.06 40.08
N THR A 188 8.43 0.86 40.30
CA THR A 188 8.49 -0.22 39.30
C THR A 188 7.21 -1.05 39.40
N VAL A 189 6.55 -1.29 38.28
CA VAL A 189 5.43 -2.23 38.17
C VAL A 189 5.82 -3.32 37.18
N THR A 190 5.70 -4.57 37.60
CA THR A 190 6.11 -5.78 36.87
C THR A 190 4.90 -6.44 36.23
N ILE A 191 4.91 -6.65 34.91
CA ILE A 191 3.85 -7.38 34.18
C ILE A 191 4.52 -8.50 33.37
N PRO A 192 4.15 -9.79 33.55
CA PRO A 192 4.63 -10.90 32.73
C PRO A 192 4.27 -10.70 31.24
N VAL A 193 5.14 -11.15 30.33
CA VAL A 193 4.90 -11.07 28.87
C VAL A 193 3.60 -11.77 28.49
N GLU A 194 3.27 -12.87 29.17
CA GLU A 194 2.04 -13.61 29.00
C GLU A 194 0.82 -12.80 29.48
N ARG A 195 0.95 -12.00 30.54
CA ARG A 195 -0.12 -11.12 31.07
C ARG A 195 -0.31 -9.88 30.20
N LEU A 196 0.76 -9.36 29.60
CA LEU A 196 0.71 -8.32 28.57
C LEU A 196 0.01 -8.89 27.33
N THR A 197 0.43 -10.08 26.86
CA THR A 197 -0.20 -10.80 25.74
C THR A 197 -1.66 -11.12 26.02
N GLU A 198 -2.00 -11.46 27.26
CA GLU A 198 -3.36 -11.70 27.74
C GLU A 198 -4.17 -10.41 27.84
N LEU A 199 -3.59 -9.27 28.25
CA LEU A 199 -4.23 -7.94 28.21
C LEU A 199 -4.50 -7.48 26.77
N LEU A 200 -3.56 -7.74 25.85
CA LEU A 200 -3.72 -7.50 24.39
C LEU A 200 -4.79 -8.46 23.79
N ARG A 201 -4.96 -9.67 24.36
CA ARG A 201 -6.01 -10.64 23.99
C ARG A 201 -7.38 -10.33 24.57
N THR A 202 -7.47 -9.80 25.79
CA THR A 202 -8.71 -9.66 26.56
C THR A 202 -9.40 -8.30 26.40
N ARG A 203 -8.68 -7.23 26.04
CA ARG A 203 -9.27 -5.89 25.80
C ARG A 203 -9.45 -5.51 24.32
N GLY A 204 -9.01 -6.35 23.40
CA GLY A 204 -9.22 -6.18 21.96
C GLY A 204 -7.95 -5.85 21.18
N LEU A 205 -7.61 -6.72 20.22
CA LEU A 205 -6.52 -6.61 19.26
C LEU A 205 -6.33 -5.24 18.55
N PRO A 206 -7.38 -4.41 18.33
CA PRO A 206 -7.21 -3.13 17.64
C PRO A 206 -6.39 -2.08 18.42
N GLU A 207 -6.58 -1.95 19.74
CA GLU A 207 -5.90 -0.94 20.57
C GLU A 207 -4.45 -1.34 20.89
N ALA A 208 -4.24 -2.64 21.12
CA ALA A 208 -2.94 -3.30 21.25
C ALA A 208 -2.03 -3.12 20.01
N ARG A 209 -2.59 -3.40 18.82
CA ARG A 209 -1.94 -3.22 17.53
C ARG A 209 -1.65 -1.75 17.24
N ARG A 210 -2.61 -0.86 17.55
CA ARG A 210 -2.44 0.59 17.43
C ARG A 210 -1.32 1.13 18.31
N ALA A 211 -1.25 0.74 19.59
CA ALA A 211 -0.20 1.18 20.50
C ALA A 211 1.21 0.68 20.08
N ALA A 212 1.31 -0.54 19.55
CA ALA A 212 2.56 -1.07 19.00
C ALA A 212 3.01 -0.34 17.73
N LEU A 213 2.08 -0.04 16.81
CA LEU A 213 2.32 0.75 15.60
C LEU A 213 2.74 2.19 15.94
N GLU A 214 2.07 2.83 16.90
CA GLU A 214 2.40 4.19 17.37
C GLU A 214 3.77 4.26 18.05
N ALA A 215 4.18 3.21 18.77
CA ALA A 215 5.51 3.11 19.41
C ALA A 215 6.63 2.87 18.39
N LEU A 216 6.41 2.01 17.39
CA LEU A 216 7.35 1.80 16.28
C LEU A 216 7.52 3.06 15.44
N ALA A 217 6.42 3.74 15.13
CA ALA A 217 6.43 5.01 14.43
C ALA A 217 7.17 6.12 15.20
N GLY A 218 7.12 6.11 16.54
CA GLY A 218 7.85 7.05 17.39
C GLY A 218 9.36 6.83 17.45
N GLY A 219 9.86 5.65 17.03
CA GLY A 219 11.29 5.34 16.95
C GLY A 219 11.95 5.72 15.62
N VAL A 220 11.16 6.17 14.64
CA VAL A 220 11.60 6.55 13.30
C VAL A 220 11.64 8.07 13.21
N VAL A 221 12.77 8.65 12.79
CA VAL A 221 12.98 10.11 12.76
C VAL A 221 13.57 10.50 11.42
N ALA A 222 12.97 11.49 10.75
CA ALA A 222 13.42 11.96 9.43
C ALA A 222 14.84 12.58 9.44
N GLU A 223 15.33 13.04 10.60
CA GLU A 223 16.64 13.70 10.76
C GLU A 223 17.82 12.74 10.96
N ALA A 224 17.59 11.43 11.16
CA ALA A 224 18.66 10.47 11.28
C ALA A 224 19.21 10.14 9.88
N GLY A 225 20.54 10.18 9.68
CA GLY A 225 21.22 9.99 8.39
C GLY A 225 21.10 8.58 7.74
N MET A 226 19.99 7.87 7.98
CA MET A 226 19.60 6.59 7.41
C MET A 226 18.22 6.75 6.74
N PRO A 227 18.00 6.20 5.53
CA PRO A 227 16.69 6.22 4.88
C PRO A 227 15.59 5.65 5.80
N ILE A 228 14.40 6.23 5.79
CA ILE A 228 13.28 5.85 6.65
C ILE A 228 12.80 4.42 6.38
N ALA A 229 12.86 3.94 5.15
CA ALA A 229 12.58 2.56 4.77
C ALA A 229 13.55 1.58 5.47
N ASP A 230 14.81 1.96 5.60
CA ASP A 230 15.82 1.16 6.31
C ASP A 230 15.63 1.22 7.83
N GLN A 231 15.26 2.39 8.37
CA GLN A 231 14.89 2.54 9.78
C GLN A 231 13.67 1.66 10.12
N LEU A 232 12.67 1.64 9.24
CA LEU A 232 11.49 0.79 9.37
C LEU A 232 11.82 -0.69 9.24
N GLN A 233 12.62 -1.08 8.25
CA GLN A 233 13.04 -2.46 8.05
C GLN A 233 13.78 -2.99 9.29
N ARG A 234 14.68 -2.19 9.88
CA ARG A 234 15.36 -2.52 11.14
C ARG A 234 14.42 -2.58 12.34
N ALA A 235 13.51 -1.62 12.48
CA ALA A 235 12.52 -1.61 13.56
C ALA A 235 11.59 -2.83 13.47
N ILE A 236 11.19 -3.22 12.26
CA ILE A 236 10.40 -4.43 12.00
C ILE A 236 11.20 -5.68 12.35
N GLU A 237 12.47 -5.77 11.94
CA GLU A 237 13.34 -6.93 12.21
C GLU A 237 13.58 -7.19 13.70
N GLN A 238 13.48 -6.16 14.53
CA GLN A 238 13.61 -6.24 15.99
C GLN A 238 12.31 -6.63 16.71
N LEU A 239 11.18 -6.74 15.99
CA LEU A 239 9.90 -7.12 16.59
C LEU A 239 9.79 -8.63 16.87
N PRO A 240 9.00 -9.00 17.91
CA PRO A 240 8.57 -10.37 18.12
C PRO A 240 7.95 -10.98 16.86
N GLU A 241 8.13 -12.28 16.66
CA GLU A 241 7.72 -12.97 15.43
C GLU A 241 6.20 -12.85 15.18
N GLU A 242 5.37 -12.82 16.23
CA GLU A 242 3.92 -12.64 16.08
C GLU A 242 3.56 -11.26 15.51
N LEU A 243 4.27 -10.20 15.93
CA LEU A 243 4.08 -8.84 15.42
C LEU A 243 4.65 -8.66 14.01
N ARG A 244 5.78 -9.29 13.70
CA ARG A 244 6.31 -9.35 12.32
C ARG A 244 5.37 -10.10 11.39
N ALA A 245 4.80 -11.21 11.83
CA ALA A 245 3.81 -11.97 11.07
C ALA A 245 2.53 -11.16 10.82
N GLU A 246 2.06 -10.39 11.81
CA GLU A 246 0.93 -9.46 11.63
C GLU A 246 1.23 -8.31 10.67
N LEU A 247 2.43 -7.71 10.72
CA LEU A 247 2.85 -6.65 9.79
C LEU A 247 3.11 -7.16 8.37
N SER A 248 3.38 -8.46 8.22
CA SER A 248 3.61 -9.12 6.93
C SER A 248 2.32 -9.54 6.23
N LYS A 249 1.15 -9.43 6.90
CA LYS A 249 -0.16 -9.64 6.28
C LYS A 249 -0.50 -8.50 5.31
N PRO A 250 -1.42 -8.73 4.35
CA PRO A 250 -1.89 -7.68 3.44
C PRO A 250 -2.38 -6.45 4.23
N GLY A 251 -1.81 -5.28 3.96
CA GLY A 251 -2.13 -4.03 4.66
C GLY A 251 -1.33 -3.76 5.95
N GLY A 252 -0.57 -4.74 6.49
CA GLY A 252 0.21 -4.55 7.72
C GLY A 252 1.38 -3.58 7.58
N ARG A 253 2.16 -3.70 6.49
CA ARG A 253 3.21 -2.72 6.12
C ARG A 253 2.61 -1.34 5.85
N THR A 254 1.43 -1.30 5.25
CA THR A 254 0.70 -0.06 4.98
C THR A 254 0.26 0.64 6.26
N ASP A 255 -0.28 -0.09 7.23
CA ASP A 255 -0.68 0.42 8.54
C ASP A 255 0.52 1.02 9.29
N LEU A 256 1.68 0.40 9.18
CA LEU A 256 2.92 0.87 9.79
C LEU A 256 3.48 2.11 9.11
N SER A 257 3.53 2.14 7.77
CA SER A 257 3.93 3.32 7.01
C SER A 257 3.01 4.51 7.33
N ALA A 258 1.71 4.28 7.43
CA ALA A 258 0.74 5.29 7.83
C ALA A 258 0.96 5.81 9.26
N ALA A 259 1.32 4.94 10.20
CA ALA A 259 1.65 5.32 11.58
C ALA A 259 2.90 6.21 11.64
N VAL A 260 3.93 5.88 10.84
CA VAL A 260 5.17 6.67 10.73
C VAL A 260 4.87 8.07 10.22
N VAL A 261 4.11 8.18 9.12
CA VAL A 261 3.72 9.48 8.57
C VAL A 261 2.87 10.28 9.57
N ALA A 262 1.94 9.63 10.28
CA ALA A 262 1.13 10.28 11.31
C ALA A 262 1.98 10.90 12.43
N ARG A 263 3.01 10.19 12.89
CA ARG A 263 3.92 10.67 13.95
C ARG A 263 4.80 11.83 13.52
N GLN A 264 5.32 11.83 12.29
CA GLN A 264 6.09 12.98 11.79
C GLN A 264 5.23 14.25 11.74
N LEU A 265 3.94 14.12 11.37
CA LEU A 265 2.99 15.22 11.36
C LEU A 265 2.67 15.75 12.77
N GLU A 266 2.50 14.86 13.75
CA GLU A 266 2.26 15.22 15.15
C GLU A 266 3.46 15.91 15.81
N ALA A 267 4.67 15.53 15.40
CA ALA A 267 5.92 16.12 15.89
C ALA A 267 6.19 17.53 15.32
N GLY A 268 5.35 18.03 14.41
CA GLY A 268 5.50 19.37 13.82
C GLY A 268 6.63 19.48 12.80
N VAL A 269 7.05 18.35 12.21
CA VAL A 269 8.09 18.27 11.18
C VAL A 269 7.67 19.06 9.93
N ASP A 270 8.66 19.66 9.26
CA ASP A 270 8.47 20.41 8.01
C ASP A 270 7.71 19.58 6.97
N PRO A 271 6.61 20.10 6.36
CA PRO A 271 5.90 19.44 5.27
C PRO A 271 6.80 18.91 4.14
N ALA A 272 7.92 19.57 3.85
CA ALA A 272 8.88 19.10 2.87
C ALA A 272 9.61 17.80 3.28
N ALA A 273 9.85 17.58 4.58
CA ALA A 273 10.45 16.34 5.08
C ALA A 273 9.41 15.21 5.16
N VAL A 274 8.15 15.53 5.50
CA VAL A 274 7.04 14.55 5.47
C VAL A 274 6.79 14.04 4.04
N ARG A 275 6.98 14.89 3.02
CA ARG A 275 6.99 14.47 1.62
C ARG A 275 7.98 13.37 1.34
N ASP A 276 9.21 13.58 1.79
CA ASP A 276 10.31 12.68 1.47
C ASP A 276 10.09 11.33 2.17
N VAL A 277 9.50 11.34 3.37
CA VAL A 277 9.01 10.15 4.07
C VAL A 277 7.94 9.40 3.26
N VAL A 278 6.91 10.09 2.78
CA VAL A 278 5.84 9.46 1.98
C VAL A 278 6.38 8.92 0.66
N ARG A 279 7.26 9.68 -0.01
CA ARG A 279 7.92 9.29 -1.27
C ARG A 279 8.78 8.04 -1.10
N GLU A 280 9.47 7.93 0.03
CA GLU A 280 10.30 6.77 0.35
C GLU A 280 9.47 5.52 0.68
N LEU A 281 8.35 5.70 1.39
CA LEU A 281 7.48 4.60 1.82
C LEU A 281 6.45 4.16 0.76
N ALA A 282 6.17 5.02 -0.21
CA ALA A 282 5.18 4.83 -1.25
C ALA A 282 5.76 5.26 -2.61
N PRO A 283 6.69 4.50 -3.19
CA PRO A 283 7.38 4.87 -4.42
C PRO A 283 6.45 4.94 -5.65
N GLN A 284 5.24 4.37 -5.58
CA GLN A 284 4.20 4.49 -6.61
C GLN A 284 2.96 5.19 -6.05
N ALA A 285 2.27 6.00 -6.86
CA ALA A 285 1.05 6.70 -6.46
C ALA A 285 -0.06 5.74 -5.97
N ALA A 286 -0.14 4.53 -6.55
CA ALA A 286 -1.06 3.49 -6.11
C ALA A 286 -0.76 2.94 -4.70
N ASP A 287 0.49 3.04 -4.24
CA ASP A 287 0.93 2.59 -2.91
C ASP A 287 0.73 3.66 -1.83
N ALA A 288 0.63 4.94 -2.24
CA ALA A 288 0.34 6.05 -1.34
C ALA A 288 -1.12 6.01 -0.85
N ILE A 289 -2.04 5.51 -1.68
CA ILE A 289 -3.47 5.47 -1.39
C ILE A 289 -3.79 4.64 -0.12
N PRO A 290 -3.32 3.39 0.01
CA PRO A 290 -3.53 2.63 1.24
C PRO A 290 -2.89 3.27 2.48
N ILE A 291 -1.76 3.98 2.33
CA ILE A 291 -1.07 4.68 3.43
C ILE A 291 -1.91 5.88 3.91
N LEU A 292 -2.47 6.65 2.98
CA LEU A 292 -3.37 7.78 3.26
C LEU A 292 -4.69 7.31 3.89
N GLU A 293 -5.27 6.19 3.43
CA GLU A 293 -6.48 5.60 4.00
C GLU A 293 -6.27 5.09 5.43
N ASN A 294 -5.06 4.65 5.76
CA ASN A 294 -4.72 4.16 7.09
C ASN A 294 -4.26 5.28 8.05
N LEU A 295 -3.70 6.38 7.53
CA LEU A 295 -3.36 7.59 8.29
C LEU A 295 -4.59 8.12 9.03
N ALA A 296 -5.73 8.12 8.35
CA ALA A 296 -7.03 8.44 8.89
C ALA A 296 -7.39 7.59 10.14
N ARG A 297 -7.06 6.30 10.14
CA ARG A 297 -7.39 5.39 11.26
C ARG A 297 -6.48 5.59 12.47
N LEU A 298 -5.28 6.13 12.26
CA LEU A 298 -4.20 6.15 13.24
C LEU A 298 -4.06 7.48 13.98
N LEU A 299 -4.62 8.58 13.46
CA LEU A 299 -4.64 9.86 14.17
C LEU A 299 -5.50 9.79 15.47
N PRO A 300 -5.07 10.40 16.59
CA PRO A 300 -5.72 10.28 17.89
C PRO A 300 -7.17 10.80 17.91
N ARG A 301 -8.09 9.96 18.37
CA ARG A 301 -9.43 10.36 18.85
C ARG A 301 -9.38 10.57 20.36
N GLY A 302 -8.82 11.69 20.82
CA GLY A 302 -8.74 11.96 22.26
C GLY A 302 -8.27 13.36 22.64
N GLY A 303 -9.20 14.24 23.01
CA GLY A 303 -8.98 15.43 23.87
C GLY A 303 -8.24 16.64 23.27
N LYS A 304 -7.25 16.44 22.41
CA LYS A 304 -6.66 17.44 21.51
C LYS A 304 -6.41 16.71 20.20
N GLY A 305 -7.46 16.60 19.39
CA GLY A 305 -7.41 15.81 18.15
C GLY A 305 -6.24 16.22 17.26
N ALA A 306 -5.86 15.37 16.32
CA ALA A 306 -5.13 15.84 15.14
C ALA A 306 -5.87 17.09 14.65
N SER A 307 -5.21 18.24 14.73
CA SER A 307 -5.90 19.49 14.44
C SER A 307 -6.34 19.41 12.98
N LEU A 308 -7.50 19.98 12.67
CA LEU A 308 -7.94 20.23 11.31
C LEU A 308 -6.78 20.79 10.44
N GLU A 309 -5.85 21.51 11.09
CA GLU A 309 -4.59 22.04 10.57
C GLU A 309 -3.56 20.99 10.08
N SER A 310 -3.37 19.88 10.79
CA SER A 310 -2.43 18.81 10.37
C SER A 310 -2.96 18.05 9.15
N LEU A 311 -4.29 17.89 9.06
CA LEU A 311 -4.98 17.33 7.90
C LEU A 311 -5.02 18.30 6.73
N GLU A 312 -5.29 19.59 6.96
CA GLU A 312 -5.19 20.64 5.95
C GLU A 312 -3.77 20.76 5.36
N ARG A 313 -2.71 20.52 6.16
CA ARG A 313 -1.33 20.48 5.65
C ARG A 313 -1.05 19.25 4.77
N LEU A 314 -1.61 18.10 5.11
CA LEU A 314 -1.47 16.86 4.32
C LEU A 314 -2.30 16.89 3.03
N MET A 315 -3.43 17.59 3.05
CA MET A 315 -4.29 17.73 1.87
C MET A 315 -3.78 18.80 0.90
N LYS A 316 -3.21 19.91 1.40
CA LYS A 316 -2.42 20.89 0.60
C LYS A 316 -1.21 20.28 -0.10
N PHE A 317 -0.79 19.11 0.36
CA PHE A 317 0.40 18.41 -0.08
C PHE A 317 0.13 17.40 -1.22
N LEU A 318 -1.10 16.89 -1.37
CA LEU A 318 -1.47 15.93 -2.42
C LEU A 318 -1.36 16.46 -3.86
N PRO A 319 -1.63 17.75 -4.15
CA PRO A 319 -1.37 18.35 -5.46
C PRO A 319 0.12 18.56 -5.79
N GLU A 320 1.05 18.38 -4.84
CA GLU A 320 2.49 18.55 -5.07
C GLU A 320 3.25 17.23 -5.32
N VAL A 321 2.55 16.10 -5.41
CA VAL A 321 3.12 14.78 -5.74
C VAL A 321 3.29 14.58 -7.27
N ASP A 322 3.50 15.67 -8.01
CA ASP A 322 3.79 15.67 -9.45
C ASP A 322 5.30 15.60 -9.79
N ARG A 323 6.19 15.39 -8.81
CA ARG A 323 7.64 15.36 -9.07
C ARG A 323 8.22 13.95 -9.05
N LEU A 324 8.02 13.27 -10.17
CA LEU A 324 8.70 12.05 -10.60
C LEU A 324 9.80 12.32 -11.66
N GLU A 325 10.15 13.59 -11.91
CA GLU A 325 11.08 14.00 -12.99
C GLU A 325 12.57 14.02 -12.58
N GLU A 326 12.92 13.77 -11.32
CA GLU A 326 14.30 13.98 -10.82
C GLU A 326 15.31 12.87 -11.17
N VAL A 327 15.03 11.97 -12.13
CA VAL A 327 15.96 10.86 -12.49
C VAL A 327 16.41 10.83 -13.96
N LEU A 328 15.91 11.64 -14.91
CA LEU A 328 16.13 11.35 -16.36
C LEU A 328 16.36 12.57 -17.29
N HIS A 329 17.14 13.58 -16.89
CA HIS A 329 17.27 14.84 -17.66
C HIS A 329 17.78 14.71 -19.12
N GLY A 330 18.41 13.61 -19.56
CA GLY A 330 18.70 13.35 -20.98
C GLY A 330 19.84 14.20 -21.60
N ARG A 331 20.03 14.11 -22.93
CA ARG A 331 21.18 14.75 -23.63
C ARG A 331 20.86 16.14 -24.18
N VAL A 332 21.73 17.12 -23.99
CA VAL A 332 21.59 18.47 -24.58
C VAL A 332 22.81 18.77 -25.46
N LEU A 333 22.56 19.29 -26.67
CA LEU A 333 23.63 19.74 -27.56
C LEU A 333 23.78 21.27 -27.45
N VAL A 334 24.94 21.73 -27.01
CA VAL A 334 25.30 23.16 -26.93
C VAL A 334 26.16 23.55 -28.13
N VAL A 335 25.70 24.51 -28.92
CA VAL A 335 26.31 24.95 -30.17
C VAL A 335 26.70 26.41 -30.08
N ASP A 336 28.00 26.68 -30.00
CA ASP A 336 28.49 28.05 -29.85
C ASP A 336 29.94 28.18 -30.32
N GLY A 337 30.25 29.23 -31.09
CA GLY A 337 31.61 29.51 -31.55
C GLY A 337 32.53 30.08 -30.46
N ASN A 338 31.97 30.61 -29.37
CA ASN A 338 32.72 31.14 -28.23
C ASN A 338 32.91 30.04 -27.16
N GLY A 339 34.17 29.63 -26.95
CA GLY A 339 34.51 28.55 -26.01
C GLY A 339 34.15 28.83 -24.56
N GLU A 340 34.28 30.07 -24.09
CA GLU A 340 33.92 30.45 -22.71
C GLU A 340 32.41 30.34 -22.48
N ARG A 341 31.61 30.87 -23.41
CA ARG A 341 30.16 30.82 -23.34
C ARG A 341 29.62 29.39 -23.47
N ARG A 342 30.21 28.60 -24.37
CA ARG A 342 29.92 27.18 -24.50
C ARG A 342 30.21 26.42 -23.21
N GLY A 343 31.34 26.71 -22.55
CA GLY A 343 31.69 26.15 -21.24
C GLY A 343 30.72 26.56 -20.13
N ALA A 344 30.26 27.82 -20.13
CA ALA A 344 29.29 28.33 -19.16
C ALA A 344 27.91 27.65 -19.31
N TYR A 345 27.40 27.51 -20.53
CA TYR A 345 26.16 26.75 -20.79
C TYR A 345 26.30 25.28 -20.41
N THR A 346 27.45 24.67 -20.73
CA THR A 346 27.73 23.27 -20.38
C THR A 346 27.69 23.07 -18.86
N SER A 347 28.33 23.97 -18.11
CA SER A 347 28.35 23.92 -16.65
C SER A 347 26.95 24.10 -16.07
N ALA A 348 26.23 25.14 -16.50
CA ALA A 348 24.87 25.41 -16.04
C ALA A 348 23.89 24.27 -16.34
N LEU A 349 23.97 23.64 -17.52
CA LEU A 349 23.11 22.50 -17.86
C LEU A 349 23.53 21.22 -17.10
N SER A 350 24.83 21.01 -16.87
CA SER A 350 25.31 19.87 -16.09
C SER A 350 24.89 19.95 -14.62
N GLU A 351 24.80 21.17 -14.05
CA GLU A 351 24.25 21.39 -12.70
C GLU A 351 22.77 20.98 -12.58
N TYR A 352 22.01 21.05 -13.67
CA TYR A 352 20.63 20.55 -13.77
C TYR A 352 20.56 19.07 -14.15
N GLY A 353 21.68 18.35 -14.19
CA GLY A 353 21.72 16.90 -14.41
C GLY A 353 21.68 16.45 -15.87
N TYR A 354 21.79 17.35 -16.85
CA TYR A 354 21.83 16.99 -18.28
C TYR A 354 23.20 16.41 -18.69
N VAL A 355 23.21 15.46 -19.63
CA VAL A 355 24.44 15.04 -20.32
C VAL A 355 24.67 16.00 -21.48
N VAL A 356 25.71 16.83 -21.40
CA VAL A 356 25.94 17.89 -22.38
C VAL A 356 27.00 17.49 -23.41
N GLU A 357 26.65 17.58 -24.68
CA GLU A 357 27.58 17.53 -25.80
C GLU A 357 27.74 18.93 -26.39
N SER A 358 28.89 19.21 -26.99
CA SER A 358 29.19 20.54 -27.55
C SER A 358 29.59 20.47 -29.02
N ALA A 359 29.27 21.52 -29.78
CA ALA A 359 29.73 21.75 -31.15
C ALA A 359 30.15 23.21 -31.34
N GLU A 360 31.14 23.45 -32.21
CA GLU A 360 31.63 24.82 -32.48
C GLU A 360 30.96 25.45 -33.71
N THR A 361 30.47 24.62 -34.63
CA THR A 361 29.96 25.04 -35.95
C THR A 361 28.56 24.51 -36.21
N ALA A 362 27.81 25.18 -37.08
CA ALA A 362 26.48 24.76 -37.51
C ALA A 362 26.52 23.41 -38.24
N ALA A 363 27.55 23.18 -39.06
CA ALA A 363 27.73 21.93 -39.79
C ALA A 363 27.96 20.74 -38.85
N GLU A 364 28.85 20.89 -37.86
CA GLU A 364 29.11 19.86 -36.85
C GLU A 364 27.85 19.57 -36.01
N ALA A 365 27.15 20.63 -35.57
CA ALA A 365 25.93 20.49 -34.80
C ALA A 365 24.82 19.78 -35.58
N ALA A 366 24.64 20.12 -36.86
CA ALA A 366 23.64 19.48 -37.71
C ALA A 366 23.98 17.99 -37.94
N GLN A 367 25.26 17.65 -38.14
CA GLN A 367 25.70 16.27 -38.26
C GLN A 367 25.39 15.49 -36.98
N LYS A 368 25.84 15.98 -35.82
CA LYS A 368 25.57 15.36 -34.51
C LYS A 368 24.08 15.20 -34.24
N ALA A 369 23.28 16.24 -34.51
CA ALA A 369 21.83 16.22 -34.31
C ALA A 369 21.12 15.16 -35.15
N VAL A 370 21.53 14.97 -36.40
CA VAL A 370 20.96 13.96 -37.31
C VAL A 370 21.46 12.54 -36.97
N GLU A 371 22.73 12.40 -36.58
CA GLU A 371 23.32 11.09 -36.23
C GLU A 371 22.78 10.54 -34.90
N ALA A 372 22.69 11.37 -33.86
CA ALA A 372 22.22 10.94 -32.54
C ALA A 372 20.69 10.86 -32.47
N GLY A 373 19.98 11.83 -33.05
CA GLY A 373 18.52 11.83 -33.17
C GLY A 373 17.72 11.94 -31.86
N ASP A 374 18.36 12.03 -30.69
CA ASP A 374 17.72 11.88 -29.38
C ASP A 374 18.02 13.02 -28.37
N TYR A 375 18.72 14.09 -28.75
CA TYR A 375 18.94 15.25 -27.89
C TYR A 375 17.62 15.84 -27.41
N VAL A 376 17.46 16.08 -26.11
CA VAL A 376 16.30 16.72 -25.43
C VAL A 376 16.06 18.14 -25.90
N ALA A 377 17.13 18.90 -26.09
CA ALA A 377 17.12 20.22 -26.71
C ALA A 377 18.46 20.51 -27.38
N ILE A 378 18.45 21.44 -28.33
CA ILE A 378 19.67 22.04 -28.89
C ILE A 378 19.69 23.51 -28.46
N VAL A 379 20.76 23.92 -27.79
CA VAL A 379 21.03 25.32 -27.44
C VAL A 379 22.00 25.87 -28.47
N THR A 380 21.67 26.97 -29.14
CA THR A 380 22.52 27.55 -30.19
C THR A 380 22.57 29.07 -30.11
N ASP A 381 23.71 29.66 -30.46
CA ASP A 381 23.73 31.08 -30.89
C ASP A 381 23.11 31.20 -32.29
N LEU A 382 22.61 32.38 -32.61
CA LEU A 382 22.09 32.72 -33.94
C LEU A 382 23.22 32.76 -34.98
N MET A 383 24.37 33.31 -34.59
CA MET A 383 25.55 33.47 -35.45
C MET A 383 26.62 32.45 -35.05
N LEU A 384 26.93 31.52 -35.96
CA LEU A 384 28.00 30.54 -35.77
C LEU A 384 29.15 30.82 -36.76
N PRO A 385 30.36 30.29 -36.51
CA PRO A 385 31.56 30.62 -37.29
C PRO A 385 31.47 30.30 -38.78
N ASP A 386 30.73 29.25 -39.14
CA ASP A 386 30.59 28.76 -40.51
C ASP A 386 29.30 29.25 -41.18
N LYS A 387 28.16 29.20 -40.47
CA LYS A 387 26.83 29.58 -40.97
C LYS A 387 25.91 30.12 -39.87
N SER A 388 24.71 30.56 -40.25
CA SER A 388 23.59 30.78 -39.33
C SER A 388 23.09 29.46 -38.74
N CYS A 389 22.47 29.50 -37.56
CA CYS A 389 21.80 28.34 -36.96
C CYS A 389 20.67 27.77 -37.84
N GLU A 390 20.20 28.51 -38.85
CA GLU A 390 19.24 28.07 -39.87
C GLU A 390 19.63 26.72 -40.50
N LEU A 391 20.93 26.47 -40.73
CA LEU A 391 21.39 25.19 -41.27
C LEU A 391 20.97 24.01 -40.37
N ILE A 392 21.03 24.18 -39.05
CA ILE A 392 20.62 23.15 -38.07
C ILE A 392 19.11 22.90 -38.23
N LEU A 393 18.31 23.97 -38.32
CA LEU A 393 16.85 23.88 -38.47
C LEU A 393 16.46 23.21 -39.80
N GLU A 394 17.11 23.58 -40.90
CA GLU A 394 16.90 23.00 -42.23
C GLU A 394 17.19 21.49 -42.22
N LYS A 395 18.31 21.08 -41.59
CA LYS A 395 18.70 19.67 -41.50
C LYS A 395 17.76 18.86 -40.61
N LEU A 396 17.30 19.42 -39.48
CA LEU A 396 16.28 18.78 -38.66
C LEU A 396 14.97 18.58 -39.43
N LYS A 397 14.50 19.59 -40.17
CA LYS A 397 13.28 19.48 -41.02
C LYS A 397 13.44 18.40 -42.08
N HIS A 398 14.56 18.39 -42.82
CA HIS A 398 14.84 17.38 -43.85
C HIS A 398 14.93 15.96 -43.27
N ALA A 399 15.52 15.80 -42.08
CA ALA A 399 15.58 14.53 -41.37
C ALA A 399 14.28 14.15 -40.65
N ARG A 400 13.23 15.01 -40.70
CA ARG A 400 11.96 14.85 -39.98
C ARG A 400 12.11 14.76 -38.45
N LEU A 401 13.12 15.42 -37.89
CA LEU A 401 13.35 15.53 -36.46
C LEU A 401 12.71 16.82 -35.93
N VAL A 402 11.96 16.71 -34.84
CA VAL A 402 11.26 17.84 -34.17
C VAL A 402 11.94 18.24 -32.85
N THR A 403 13.26 18.09 -32.78
CA THR A 403 14.05 18.44 -31.59
C THR A 403 13.90 19.91 -31.23
N PRO A 404 13.48 20.25 -30.00
CA PRO A 404 13.38 21.64 -29.58
C PRO A 404 14.70 22.41 -29.69
N VAL A 405 14.64 23.65 -30.18
CA VAL A 405 15.82 24.52 -30.33
C VAL A 405 15.68 25.81 -29.54
N VAL A 406 16.62 26.07 -28.64
CA VAL A 406 16.76 27.32 -27.88
C VAL A 406 17.80 28.18 -28.58
N ILE A 407 17.36 29.30 -29.16
CA ILE A 407 18.25 30.26 -29.81
C ILE A 407 18.55 31.38 -28.81
N ALA A 408 19.74 31.34 -28.22
CA ALA A 408 20.19 32.29 -27.19
C ALA A 408 21.14 33.33 -27.80
N SER A 409 20.58 34.50 -28.14
CA SER A 409 21.35 35.56 -28.81
C SER A 409 20.74 36.93 -28.53
N PRO A 410 21.54 38.00 -28.35
CA PRO A 410 21.02 39.36 -28.23
C PRO A 410 20.19 39.80 -29.46
N LYS A 411 20.42 39.16 -30.61
CA LYS A 411 19.70 39.39 -31.88
C LYS A 411 18.53 38.43 -32.12
N ALA A 412 18.19 37.57 -31.16
CA ALA A 412 17.15 36.55 -31.33
C ALA A 412 15.77 37.15 -31.65
N GLN A 413 15.41 38.28 -31.03
CA GLN A 413 14.13 38.96 -31.31
C GLN A 413 14.02 39.48 -32.74
N SER A 414 15.10 40.06 -33.29
CA SER A 414 15.12 40.50 -34.70
C SER A 414 15.08 39.34 -35.69
N ALA A 415 15.54 38.14 -35.28
CA ALA A 415 15.54 36.94 -36.09
C ALA A 415 14.19 36.20 -36.10
N ALA A 416 13.21 36.63 -35.29
CA ALA A 416 11.87 36.03 -35.24
C ALA A 416 11.10 36.13 -36.56
N HIS A 417 11.50 37.05 -37.45
CA HIS A 417 10.91 37.28 -38.76
C HIS A 417 11.63 36.53 -39.90
N ASP A 418 12.72 35.81 -39.61
CA ASP A 418 13.37 34.93 -40.58
C ASP A 418 12.45 33.74 -40.89
N PHE A 419 12.26 33.42 -42.18
CA PHE A 419 11.33 32.37 -42.60
C PHE A 419 11.73 30.98 -42.07
N GLU A 420 13.02 30.65 -42.02
CA GLU A 420 13.47 29.32 -41.59
C GLU A 420 13.30 29.13 -40.09
N ILE A 421 13.60 30.18 -39.32
CA ILE A 421 13.35 30.23 -37.88
C ILE A 421 11.84 30.22 -37.63
N PHE A 422 11.09 31.13 -38.25
CA PHE A 422 9.64 31.24 -38.10
C PHE A 422 8.91 29.93 -38.40
N SER A 423 9.29 29.22 -39.47
CA SER A 423 8.64 27.97 -39.88
C SER A 423 9.04 26.75 -39.05
N TYR A 424 10.07 26.82 -38.19
CA TYR A 424 10.39 25.73 -37.27
C TYR A 424 9.40 25.69 -36.08
N PRO A 425 8.71 24.57 -35.84
CA PRO A 425 7.58 24.52 -34.91
C PRO A 425 8.00 24.57 -33.42
N LYS A 426 9.14 23.95 -33.05
CA LYS A 426 9.59 23.83 -31.65
C LYS A 426 10.81 24.69 -31.35
N LYS A 427 10.69 26.00 -31.51
CA LYS A 427 11.76 26.96 -31.19
C LYS A 427 11.43 27.80 -29.96
N LYS A 428 12.47 28.23 -29.24
CA LYS A 428 12.39 29.27 -28.21
C LYS A 428 13.48 30.29 -28.46
N LEU A 429 13.09 31.57 -28.55
CA LEU A 429 14.00 32.69 -28.77
C LEU A 429 14.31 33.34 -27.42
N LEU A 430 15.58 33.40 -27.05
CA LEU A 430 16.05 34.05 -25.83
C LEU A 430 16.91 35.26 -26.21
N PRO A 431 16.50 36.51 -25.88
CA PRO A 431 17.24 37.73 -26.19
C PRO A 431 18.46 37.96 -25.28
N LEU A 432 18.84 36.95 -24.49
CA LEU A 432 19.86 37.02 -23.45
C LEU A 432 20.74 35.78 -23.59
N GLN A 433 22.03 35.93 -23.30
CA GLN A 433 23.02 34.86 -23.30
C GLN A 433 23.45 34.51 -21.87
N ASP A 434 22.49 34.55 -20.95
CA ASP A 434 22.69 34.20 -19.55
C ASP A 434 22.60 32.67 -19.37
N PRO A 435 23.65 32.00 -18.86
CA PRO A 435 23.64 30.55 -18.70
C PRO A 435 22.52 30.00 -17.82
N ALA A 436 22.13 30.72 -16.76
CA ALA A 436 21.03 30.31 -15.90
C ALA A 436 19.68 30.39 -16.63
N ALA A 437 19.43 31.48 -17.36
CA ALA A 437 18.22 31.61 -18.19
C ALA A 437 18.14 30.56 -19.31
N VAL A 438 19.28 30.19 -19.89
CA VAL A 438 19.37 29.11 -20.89
C VAL A 438 19.06 27.75 -20.26
N ALA A 439 19.66 27.44 -19.12
CA ALA A 439 19.39 26.20 -18.40
C ALA A 439 17.91 26.09 -17.99
N GLU A 440 17.32 27.18 -17.51
CA GLU A 440 15.90 27.27 -17.17
C GLU A 440 14.99 27.06 -18.40
N ALA A 441 15.36 27.64 -19.54
CA ALA A 441 14.61 27.46 -20.77
C ALA A 441 14.67 26.03 -21.32
N VAL A 442 15.83 25.36 -21.18
CA VAL A 442 15.98 23.95 -21.52
C VAL A 442 15.17 23.08 -20.56
N ARG A 443 15.15 23.39 -19.26
CA ARG A 443 14.31 22.74 -18.26
C ARG A 443 12.82 22.82 -18.62
N GLU A 444 12.30 23.99 -18.95
CA GLU A 444 10.90 24.15 -19.37
C GLU A 444 10.56 23.31 -20.62
N ILE A 445 11.53 23.16 -21.53
CA ILE A 445 11.38 22.36 -22.75
C ILE A 445 11.43 20.86 -22.44
N ALA A 446 12.32 20.41 -21.56
CA ALA A 446 12.44 19.03 -21.14
C ALA A 446 11.14 18.56 -20.46
N VAL A 447 10.62 19.35 -19.52
CA VAL A 447 9.31 19.14 -18.87
C VAL A 447 8.16 19.02 -19.88
N ARG A 448 8.22 19.79 -20.99
CA ARG A 448 7.21 19.70 -22.07
C ARG A 448 7.45 18.54 -23.05
N ARG A 449 8.66 17.99 -23.13
CA ARG A 449 9.04 16.93 -24.07
C ARG A 449 8.81 15.54 -23.51
N GLU A 450 8.79 15.38 -22.19
CA GLU A 450 8.54 14.12 -21.48
C GLU A 450 7.10 13.56 -21.64
N ARG A 451 6.25 14.16 -22.48
CA ARG A 451 4.94 13.61 -22.86
C ARG A 451 4.80 13.50 -24.39
N PRO A 452 4.87 12.30 -24.99
CA PRO A 452 4.05 12.02 -26.16
C PRO A 452 2.60 12.11 -25.66
N GLU A 453 1.84 13.14 -26.05
CA GLU A 453 0.49 13.39 -25.51
C GLU A 453 -0.38 12.13 -25.52
N GLU A 454 -0.27 11.28 -26.54
CA GLU A 454 -1.03 10.04 -26.63
C GLU A 454 -0.53 8.88 -25.73
N GLU A 455 0.78 8.78 -25.45
CA GLU A 455 1.33 7.71 -24.59
C GLU A 455 1.35 8.09 -23.11
N ALA A 456 1.62 9.36 -22.80
CA ALA A 456 1.49 9.89 -21.44
C ALA A 456 0.03 9.93 -21.00
N ASP A 457 -0.91 10.33 -21.88
CA ASP A 457 -2.34 10.22 -21.56
C ASP A 457 -2.76 8.76 -21.44
N ARG A 458 -2.19 7.83 -22.23
CA ARG A 458 -2.47 6.39 -22.10
C ARG A 458 -1.93 5.83 -20.79
N GLU A 459 -0.73 6.22 -20.37
CA GLU A 459 -0.16 5.81 -19.08
C GLU A 459 -0.89 6.43 -17.89
N ASP A 460 -1.19 7.73 -17.92
CA ASP A 460 -1.97 8.43 -16.90
C ASP A 460 -3.39 7.83 -16.82
N ARG A 461 -3.99 7.47 -17.96
CA ARG A 461 -5.26 6.73 -17.99
C ARG A 461 -5.11 5.33 -17.40
N ASN A 462 -4.08 4.57 -17.77
CA ASN A 462 -3.84 3.23 -17.20
C ASN A 462 -3.60 3.27 -15.68
N ARG A 463 -2.85 4.25 -15.17
CA ARG A 463 -2.60 4.44 -13.74
C ARG A 463 -3.86 4.88 -13.00
N ALA A 464 -4.60 5.84 -13.56
CA ALA A 464 -5.87 6.28 -12.99
C ALA A 464 -6.90 5.13 -12.94
N ARG A 465 -6.92 4.28 -13.98
CA ARG A 465 -7.72 3.07 -14.04
C ARG A 465 -7.33 2.09 -12.93
N GLU A 466 -6.05 1.78 -12.78
CA GLU A 466 -5.56 0.85 -11.75
C GLU A 466 -5.92 1.34 -10.35
N ILE A 467 -5.78 2.65 -10.11
CA ILE A 467 -6.20 3.30 -8.87
C ILE A 467 -7.70 3.07 -8.64
N GLN A 468 -8.56 3.46 -9.59
CA GLN A 468 -10.01 3.39 -9.40
C GLN A 468 -10.54 1.96 -9.30
N GLU A 469 -9.99 1.01 -10.07
CA GLU A 469 -10.30 -0.42 -9.93
C GLU A 469 -9.95 -0.98 -8.53
N LYS A 470 -8.94 -0.41 -7.86
CA LYS A 470 -8.59 -0.74 -6.46
C LYS A 470 -9.45 0.00 -5.43
N LEU A 471 -10.14 1.08 -5.80
CA LEU A 471 -11.01 1.84 -4.91
C LEU A 471 -12.41 1.23 -4.78
N VAL A 472 -12.89 0.52 -5.80
CA VAL A 472 -14.16 -0.22 -5.74
C VAL A 472 -14.08 -1.32 -4.66
N PRO A 473 -15.08 -1.48 -3.78
CA PRO A 473 -15.06 -2.48 -2.71
C PRO A 473 -14.91 -3.88 -3.28
N ARG A 474 -13.87 -4.60 -2.86
CA ARG A 474 -13.69 -6.03 -3.18
C ARG A 474 -14.47 -6.94 -2.22
N ASP A 475 -14.53 -6.52 -0.96
CA ASP A 475 -15.23 -7.19 0.12
C ASP A 475 -16.24 -6.22 0.72
N VAL A 476 -17.51 -6.63 0.75
CA VAL A 476 -18.58 -5.88 1.41
C VAL A 476 -18.64 -6.34 2.88
N PRO A 477 -18.80 -5.45 3.87
CA PRO A 477 -19.01 -5.87 5.24
C PRO A 477 -20.21 -6.82 5.35
N PRO A 478 -20.17 -7.82 6.26
CA PRO A 478 -21.30 -8.71 6.45
C PRO A 478 -22.54 -7.90 6.86
N LEU A 479 -23.64 -8.10 6.14
CA LEU A 479 -24.95 -7.51 6.43
C LEU A 479 -25.96 -8.63 6.75
N PRO A 480 -25.95 -9.21 7.96
CA PRO A 480 -26.87 -10.29 8.32
C PRO A 480 -28.34 -9.84 8.17
N GLY A 481 -29.14 -10.64 7.47
CA GLY A 481 -30.55 -10.31 7.20
C GLY A 481 -30.77 -9.32 6.04
N TRP A 482 -29.74 -9.09 5.22
CA TRP A 482 -29.82 -8.25 4.03
C TRP A 482 -29.36 -8.99 2.78
N ASP A 483 -30.11 -8.83 1.71
CA ASP A 483 -29.68 -9.11 0.35
C ASP A 483 -29.12 -7.81 -0.24
N HIS A 484 -27.98 -7.90 -0.92
CA HIS A 484 -27.32 -6.73 -1.47
C HIS A 484 -26.56 -7.10 -2.73
N ALA A 485 -26.48 -6.16 -3.65
CA ALA A 485 -25.67 -6.29 -4.86
C ALA A 485 -25.23 -4.91 -5.30
N PHE A 486 -24.09 -4.86 -5.99
CA PHE A 486 -23.64 -3.65 -6.65
C PHE A 486 -23.13 -3.96 -8.05
N ALA A 487 -23.11 -2.94 -8.89
CA ALA A 487 -22.43 -2.96 -10.18
C ALA A 487 -21.65 -1.67 -10.34
N TYR A 488 -20.46 -1.80 -10.91
CA TYR A 488 -19.62 -0.70 -11.36
C TYR A 488 -19.19 -1.00 -12.79
N LYS A 489 -19.55 -0.14 -13.73
CA LYS A 489 -19.24 -0.32 -15.14
C LYS A 489 -18.78 1.01 -15.75
N PRO A 490 -17.46 1.21 -15.89
CA PRO A 490 -16.94 2.46 -16.42
C PRO A 490 -17.25 2.60 -17.91
N ALA A 491 -17.52 3.83 -18.36
CA ALA A 491 -17.77 4.17 -19.77
C ALA A 491 -16.47 4.29 -20.58
N LYS A 492 -15.38 4.64 -19.92
CA LYS A 492 -14.05 4.85 -20.49
C LYS A 492 -13.01 3.98 -19.79
N GLU A 493 -11.75 4.13 -20.18
CA GLU A 493 -10.62 3.48 -19.51
C GLU A 493 -10.50 3.89 -18.02
N VAL A 494 -11.00 5.07 -17.64
CA VAL A 494 -10.96 5.64 -16.28
C VAL A 494 -12.36 6.15 -15.94
N GLY A 495 -12.93 5.77 -14.80
CA GLY A 495 -14.28 6.16 -14.39
C GLY A 495 -14.34 7.07 -13.16
N GLY A 496 -15.14 8.14 -13.17
CA GLY A 496 -15.29 9.11 -12.07
C GLY A 496 -16.12 8.64 -10.87
N ASP A 497 -16.89 7.56 -11.04
CA ASP A 497 -17.83 7.08 -10.02
C ASP A 497 -17.16 6.53 -8.74
N TYR A 498 -17.78 6.86 -7.60
CA TYR A 498 -17.43 6.41 -6.26
C TYR A 498 -18.46 5.42 -5.73
N LEU A 499 -18.00 4.24 -5.29
CA LEU A 499 -18.74 3.32 -4.45
C LEU A 499 -17.90 2.93 -3.23
N ASP A 500 -18.44 2.99 -2.00
CA ASP A 500 -17.82 2.39 -0.81
C ASP A 500 -18.88 1.84 0.14
N LEU A 501 -18.53 0.78 0.87
CA LEU A 501 -19.30 0.23 1.97
C LEU A 501 -18.32 -0.16 3.09
N PHE A 502 -18.51 0.37 4.29
CA PHE A 502 -17.58 0.17 5.39
C PHE A 502 -18.28 0.17 6.75
N PRO A 503 -17.80 -0.62 7.73
CA PRO A 503 -18.37 -0.63 9.07
C PRO A 503 -18.10 0.70 9.78
N LEU A 504 -19.13 1.25 10.44
CA LEU A 504 -19.03 2.41 11.32
C LEU A 504 -18.82 1.98 12.78
N ASP A 505 -19.50 0.91 13.17
CA ASP A 505 -19.34 0.17 14.42
C ASP A 505 -19.91 -1.26 14.27
N ALA A 506 -20.24 -1.93 15.37
CA ALA A 506 -20.72 -3.31 15.38
C ALA A 506 -22.06 -3.50 14.64
N ASP A 507 -22.94 -2.50 14.69
CA ASP A 507 -24.32 -2.62 14.19
C ASP A 507 -24.62 -1.65 13.03
N ARG A 508 -23.72 -0.72 12.74
CA ARG A 508 -23.90 0.30 11.71
C ARG A 508 -22.90 0.17 10.57
N VAL A 509 -23.41 0.29 9.35
CA VAL A 509 -22.63 0.31 8.11
C VAL A 509 -22.85 1.64 7.38
N GLY A 510 -21.75 2.25 6.96
CA GLY A 510 -21.74 3.44 6.12
C GLY A 510 -21.61 3.02 4.65
N PHE A 511 -22.26 3.74 3.76
CA PHE A 511 -22.07 3.58 2.33
C PHE A 511 -22.04 4.92 1.62
N VAL A 512 -21.26 5.00 0.55
CA VAL A 512 -21.15 6.18 -0.30
C VAL A 512 -21.38 5.75 -1.75
N VAL A 513 -22.21 6.51 -2.46
CA VAL A 513 -22.25 6.51 -3.92
C VAL A 513 -22.02 7.94 -4.39
N GLY A 514 -21.21 8.15 -5.42
CA GLY A 514 -20.92 9.50 -5.89
C GLY A 514 -20.30 9.52 -7.28
N ASP A 515 -20.10 10.73 -7.79
CA ASP A 515 -19.40 10.98 -9.04
C ASP A 515 -18.52 12.24 -8.91
N VAL A 516 -17.28 12.13 -9.39
CA VAL A 516 -16.27 13.18 -9.38
C VAL A 516 -16.26 13.90 -10.72
N SER A 517 -16.50 15.21 -10.70
CA SER A 517 -16.34 16.02 -11.90
C SER A 517 -14.85 16.12 -12.27
N GLY A 518 -14.44 15.46 -13.34
CA GLY A 518 -13.05 15.42 -13.77
C GLY A 518 -12.76 14.15 -14.57
N LYS A 519 -11.66 14.12 -15.33
CA LYS A 519 -11.28 12.95 -16.14
C LYS A 519 -9.80 12.63 -15.94
N GLY A 520 -9.46 11.36 -16.13
CA GLY A 520 -8.09 10.88 -16.01
C GLY A 520 -7.56 10.93 -14.57
N PHE A 521 -6.25 11.06 -14.43
CA PHE A 521 -5.55 10.94 -13.15
C PHE A 521 -6.01 11.95 -12.09
N SER A 522 -6.26 13.21 -12.45
CA SER A 522 -6.73 14.22 -11.49
C SER A 522 -8.10 13.88 -10.89
N GLY A 523 -9.00 13.26 -11.66
CA GLY A 523 -10.28 12.77 -11.15
C GLY A 523 -10.09 11.61 -10.18
N ALA A 524 -9.21 10.67 -10.51
CA ALA A 524 -8.84 9.55 -9.63
C ALA A 524 -8.23 10.03 -8.30
N MET A 525 -7.39 11.06 -8.31
CA MET A 525 -6.81 11.61 -7.08
C MET A 525 -7.84 12.32 -6.21
N VAL A 526 -8.79 13.07 -6.80
CA VAL A 526 -9.91 13.65 -6.04
C VAL A 526 -10.77 12.56 -5.41
N MET A 527 -11.03 11.49 -6.16
CA MET A 527 -11.75 10.31 -5.66
C MET A 527 -11.04 9.65 -4.46
N VAL A 528 -9.71 9.48 -4.50
CA VAL A 528 -8.90 9.03 -3.35
C VAL A 528 -9.06 9.94 -2.14
N MET A 529 -8.98 11.26 -2.35
CA MET A 529 -9.11 12.25 -1.27
C MET A 529 -10.48 12.17 -0.60
N VAL A 530 -11.54 12.13 -1.41
CA VAL A 530 -12.93 12.02 -0.93
C VAL A 530 -13.11 10.74 -0.12
N ARG A 531 -12.70 9.59 -0.67
CA ARG A 531 -12.80 8.31 0.03
C ARG A 531 -12.08 8.31 1.37
N SER A 532 -10.83 8.79 1.38
CA SER A 532 -10.01 8.88 2.59
C SER A 532 -10.67 9.78 3.63
N ALA A 533 -11.18 10.94 3.21
CA ALA A 533 -11.90 11.86 4.08
C ALA A 533 -13.18 11.23 4.68
N PHE A 534 -13.92 10.42 3.90
CA PHE A 534 -15.06 9.66 4.41
C PHE A 534 -14.66 8.63 5.45
N ARG A 535 -13.69 7.77 5.13
CA ARG A 535 -13.21 6.73 6.05
C ARG A 535 -12.63 7.30 7.35
N LEU A 536 -12.08 8.52 7.29
CA LEU A 536 -11.60 9.27 8.45
C LEU A 536 -12.73 9.86 9.30
N SER A 537 -13.65 10.56 8.65
CA SER A 537 -14.65 11.40 9.32
C SER A 537 -15.85 10.59 9.79
N ALA A 538 -16.18 9.50 9.10
CA ALA A 538 -17.38 8.72 9.35
C ALA A 538 -17.38 8.01 10.71
N PRO A 539 -16.31 7.31 11.13
CA PRO A 539 -16.32 6.68 12.44
C PRO A 539 -16.09 7.77 13.50
N GLY A 540 -17.00 7.89 14.47
CA GLY A 540 -16.95 8.91 15.53
C GLY A 540 -17.94 10.06 15.39
N LEU A 541 -18.58 10.23 14.22
CA LEU A 541 -19.71 11.14 14.05
C LEU A 541 -21.01 10.34 13.92
N ALA A 542 -22.01 10.67 14.74
CA ALA A 542 -23.30 9.98 14.72
C ALA A 542 -24.20 10.43 13.55
N SER A 543 -24.00 11.65 13.07
CA SER A 543 -24.82 12.30 12.04
C SER A 543 -24.15 12.18 10.67
N PRO A 544 -24.80 11.59 9.65
CA PRO A 544 -24.31 11.63 8.27
C PRO A 544 -24.07 13.05 7.75
N ARG A 545 -24.85 14.04 8.22
CA ARG A 545 -24.68 15.44 7.82
C ARG A 545 -23.35 15.99 8.31
N ASP A 546 -22.99 15.71 9.56
CA ASP A 546 -21.74 16.19 10.14
C ASP A 546 -20.53 15.56 9.44
N VAL A 547 -20.65 14.29 9.04
CA VAL A 547 -19.62 13.59 8.23
C VAL A 547 -19.42 14.30 6.90
N VAL A 548 -20.49 14.54 6.14
CA VAL A 548 -20.42 15.20 4.82
C VAL A 548 -19.88 16.64 4.95
N ALA A 549 -20.29 17.37 5.99
CA ALA A 549 -19.77 18.72 6.27
C ALA A 549 -18.27 18.71 6.59
N ALA A 550 -17.82 17.75 7.40
CA ALA A 550 -16.40 17.57 7.72
C ALA A 550 -15.59 17.20 6.47
N VAL A 551 -16.10 16.29 5.63
CA VAL A 551 -15.46 15.93 4.36
C VAL A 551 -15.33 17.15 3.45
N ASN A 552 -16.38 17.95 3.27
CA ASN A 552 -16.31 19.15 2.43
C ASN A 552 -15.26 20.15 2.94
N ARG A 553 -15.18 20.36 4.26
CA ARG A 553 -14.15 21.23 4.87
C ARG A 553 -12.73 20.73 4.58
N LEU A 554 -12.54 19.42 4.66
CA LEU A 554 -11.24 18.78 4.41
C LEU A 554 -10.83 18.89 2.94
N ILE A 555 -11.71 18.54 2.00
CA ILE A 555 -11.31 18.42 0.60
C ILE A 555 -11.26 19.76 -0.16
N ARG A 556 -12.12 20.71 0.20
CA ARG A 556 -12.33 21.93 -0.59
C ARG A 556 -11.06 22.79 -0.79
N PRO A 557 -10.18 23.02 0.21
CA PRO A 557 -8.99 23.84 0.02
C PRO A 557 -8.09 23.37 -1.13
N ASP A 558 -8.12 22.07 -1.40
CA ASP A 558 -7.20 21.39 -2.33
C ASP A 558 -7.90 20.94 -3.61
N MET A 559 -9.20 21.22 -3.73
CA MET A 559 -9.94 21.03 -4.96
C MET A 559 -9.61 22.14 -5.96
N LYS A 560 -9.18 21.74 -7.15
CA LYS A 560 -8.98 22.66 -8.27
C LYS A 560 -10.27 23.41 -8.56
N ARG A 561 -10.15 24.72 -8.81
CA ARG A 561 -11.30 25.58 -9.14
C ARG A 561 -12.08 25.01 -10.33
N GLY A 562 -13.37 24.76 -10.13
CA GLY A 562 -14.26 24.17 -11.14
C GLY A 562 -14.43 22.66 -11.01
N MET A 563 -13.70 21.97 -10.13
CA MET A 563 -14.01 20.60 -9.74
C MET A 563 -15.02 20.57 -8.60
N PHE A 564 -15.88 19.57 -8.61
CA PHE A 564 -16.86 19.24 -7.59
C PHE A 564 -17.05 17.73 -7.52
N VAL A 565 -17.64 17.24 -6.43
CA VAL A 565 -17.97 15.82 -6.28
C VAL A 565 -19.40 15.72 -5.79
N SER A 566 -20.24 15.08 -6.59
CA SER A 566 -21.59 14.75 -6.17
C SER A 566 -21.54 13.47 -5.35
N ILE A 567 -22.19 13.43 -4.18
CA ILE A 567 -22.25 12.21 -3.38
C ILE A 567 -23.62 12.02 -2.71
N VAL A 568 -23.92 10.78 -2.39
CA VAL A 568 -24.90 10.38 -1.39
C VAL A 568 -24.21 9.50 -0.37
N TYR A 569 -24.33 9.89 0.90
CA TYR A 569 -23.78 9.15 2.03
C TYR A 569 -24.93 8.67 2.92
N GLY A 570 -24.90 7.40 3.30
CA GLY A 570 -25.89 6.85 4.23
C GLY A 570 -25.29 6.00 5.33
N CYS A 571 -25.97 5.99 6.46
CA CYS A 571 -25.67 5.15 7.61
C CYS A 571 -26.85 4.22 7.88
N LEU A 572 -26.64 2.92 7.72
CA LEU A 572 -27.61 1.87 7.98
C LEU A 572 -27.33 1.21 9.34
N HIS A 573 -28.32 1.19 10.22
CA HIS A 573 -28.34 0.31 11.38
C HIS A 573 -28.89 -1.06 10.97
N VAL A 574 -27.99 -2.04 10.86
CA VAL A 574 -28.23 -3.36 10.25
C VAL A 574 -29.37 -4.13 10.95
N PRO A 575 -29.44 -4.19 12.29
CA PRO A 575 -30.50 -4.94 12.96
C PRO A 575 -31.90 -4.33 12.81
N SER A 576 -32.04 -3.00 12.95
CA SER A 576 -33.35 -2.35 12.93
C SER A 576 -33.82 -1.96 11.52
N GLY A 577 -32.90 -1.85 10.56
CA GLY A 577 -33.16 -1.31 9.22
C GLY A 577 -33.40 0.19 9.18
N ASP A 578 -33.01 0.92 10.24
CA ASP A 578 -33.04 2.37 10.23
C ASP A 578 -31.88 2.91 9.40
N LEU A 579 -32.23 3.74 8.43
CA LEU A 579 -31.32 4.34 7.50
C LEU A 579 -31.41 5.87 7.59
N THR A 580 -30.26 6.53 7.71
CA THR A 580 -30.15 7.99 7.57
C THR A 580 -29.28 8.31 6.38
N VAL A 581 -29.76 9.16 5.48
CA VAL A 581 -29.09 9.53 4.21
C VAL A 581 -28.90 11.04 4.14
N VAL A 582 -27.76 11.46 3.62
CA VAL A 582 -27.47 12.84 3.20
C VAL A 582 -27.03 12.81 1.76
N ASN A 583 -27.60 13.68 0.96
CA ASN A 583 -27.20 13.87 -0.43
C ASN A 583 -26.52 15.22 -0.57
N ALA A 584 -25.31 15.21 -1.12
CA ALA A 584 -24.54 16.39 -1.47
C ALA A 584 -24.54 16.53 -3.01
N GLY A 585 -25.70 16.86 -3.58
CA GLY A 585 -25.87 17.17 -5.00
C GLY A 585 -25.75 15.99 -5.97
N HIS A 586 -26.00 14.77 -5.50
CA HIS A 586 -26.02 13.54 -6.29
C HIS A 586 -27.44 13.09 -6.67
N ASN A 587 -27.57 12.04 -7.47
CA ASN A 587 -28.86 11.48 -7.85
C ASN A 587 -29.65 11.02 -6.61
N PRO A 588 -30.96 11.31 -6.53
CA PRO A 588 -31.74 10.93 -5.36
C PRO A 588 -31.97 9.41 -5.29
N PRO A 589 -31.74 8.76 -4.13
CA PRO A 589 -31.92 7.31 -3.99
C PRO A 589 -33.35 6.85 -4.29
N VAL A 590 -33.50 5.64 -4.84
CA VAL A 590 -34.81 5.02 -5.06
C VAL A 590 -35.18 4.16 -3.86
N LEU A 591 -36.23 4.55 -3.14
CA LEU A 591 -36.83 3.75 -2.07
C LEU A 591 -38.01 2.95 -2.64
N CYS A 592 -38.02 1.64 -2.41
CA CYS A 592 -39.11 0.76 -2.78
C CYS A 592 -39.60 -0.02 -1.55
N GLU A 593 -40.87 0.19 -1.20
CA GLU A 593 -41.56 -0.52 -0.13
C GLU A 593 -41.74 -2.01 -0.50
N PRO A 594 -41.98 -2.90 0.49
CA PRO A 594 -42.08 -4.33 0.26
C PRO A 594 -43.02 -4.68 -0.91
N TYR A 595 -42.56 -5.58 -1.77
CA TYR A 595 -43.29 -6.05 -2.96
C TYR A 595 -43.69 -4.95 -3.96
N GLY A 596 -43.03 -3.79 -3.94
CA GLY A 596 -43.31 -2.71 -4.88
C GLY A 596 -44.59 -1.94 -4.56
N ALA A 597 -45.09 -2.04 -3.31
CA ALA A 597 -46.29 -1.32 -2.87
C ALA A 597 -46.20 0.19 -3.14
N LYS A 598 -44.98 0.73 -3.02
CA LYS A 598 -44.66 2.11 -3.37
C LYS A 598 -43.19 2.21 -3.73
N THR A 599 -42.90 2.77 -4.91
CA THR A 599 -41.53 3.10 -5.34
C THR A 599 -41.45 4.60 -5.56
N ARG A 600 -40.44 5.25 -4.98
CA ARG A 600 -40.24 6.69 -5.12
C ARG A 600 -38.77 7.06 -5.02
N MET A 601 -38.42 8.16 -5.65
CA MET A 601 -37.16 8.84 -5.36
C MET A 601 -37.27 9.52 -4.00
N MET A 602 -36.19 9.47 -3.23
CA MET A 602 -36.02 10.33 -2.06
C MET A 602 -35.76 11.77 -2.55
N SER A 603 -35.87 12.77 -1.69
CA SER A 603 -35.57 14.16 -2.08
C SER A 603 -34.61 14.83 -1.09
N PRO A 604 -33.46 14.20 -0.77
CA PRO A 604 -32.47 14.81 0.07
C PRO A 604 -31.86 15.99 -0.69
N GLY A 605 -32.12 17.22 -0.21
CA GLY A 605 -31.48 18.42 -0.76
C GLY A 605 -29.99 18.44 -0.43
N GLY A 606 -29.22 19.21 -1.18
CA GLY A 606 -27.80 19.43 -0.91
C GLY A 606 -27.09 20.08 -2.09
N MET A 607 -25.79 20.29 -1.92
CA MET A 607 -24.91 20.84 -2.94
C MET A 607 -23.70 19.91 -3.10
N PRO A 608 -23.12 19.75 -4.30
CA PRO A 608 -21.90 18.97 -4.47
C PRO A 608 -20.74 19.49 -3.60
N LEU A 609 -19.90 18.57 -3.15
CA LEU A 609 -18.68 18.89 -2.42
C LEU A 609 -17.76 19.76 -3.29
N GLY A 610 -17.03 20.68 -2.66
CA GLY A 610 -16.07 21.57 -3.33
C GLY A 610 -16.68 22.83 -3.95
N VAL A 611 -18.01 22.90 -4.14
CA VAL A 611 -18.68 24.00 -4.85
C VAL A 611 -18.67 25.31 -4.06
N ALA A 612 -18.96 25.25 -2.76
CA ALA A 612 -19.13 26.43 -1.91
C ALA A 612 -18.33 26.33 -0.62
N ASP A 613 -18.02 27.48 -0.02
CA ASP A 613 -17.41 27.53 1.30
C ASP A 613 -18.33 26.91 2.39
N PRO A 614 -17.79 26.49 3.55
CA PRO A 614 -18.57 25.84 4.59
C PRO A 614 -19.77 26.66 5.08
N ALA A 615 -19.67 27.99 5.08
CA ALA A 615 -20.76 28.86 5.54
C ALA A 615 -21.99 28.80 4.61
N ARG A 616 -21.79 28.50 3.33
CA ARG A 616 -22.86 28.28 2.35
C ARG A 616 -23.23 26.81 2.16
N PHE A 617 -22.26 25.90 2.34
CA PHE A 617 -22.44 24.47 2.12
C PHE A 617 -23.20 23.78 3.27
N ASP A 618 -22.76 23.95 4.52
CA ASP A 618 -23.30 23.23 5.68
C ASP A 618 -24.81 23.45 5.93
N PRO A 619 -25.39 24.64 5.68
CA PRO A 619 -26.83 24.85 5.79
C PRO A 619 -27.66 24.14 4.72
N MET A 620 -27.04 23.72 3.61
CA MET A 620 -27.73 23.05 2.51
C MET A 620 -27.87 21.54 2.73
N LEU A 621 -27.05 20.95 3.61
CA LEU A 621 -27.12 19.53 3.92
C LEU A 621 -28.36 19.19 4.75
N ARG A 622 -29.10 18.16 4.33
CA ARG A 622 -30.27 17.64 5.03
C ARG A 622 -30.15 16.13 5.24
N GLU A 623 -30.60 15.66 6.40
CA GLU A 623 -30.74 14.24 6.69
C GLU A 623 -32.16 13.78 6.38
N ASP A 624 -32.27 12.77 5.53
CA ASP A 624 -33.51 12.01 5.35
C ASP A 624 -33.40 10.68 6.11
N ARG A 625 -34.42 10.37 6.91
CA ARG A 625 -34.49 9.14 7.71
C ARG A 625 -35.58 8.22 7.18
N VAL A 626 -35.25 6.94 7.04
CA VAL A 626 -36.17 5.91 6.55
C VAL A 626 -35.94 4.63 7.35
N SER A 627 -37.01 3.98 7.79
CA SER A 627 -36.95 2.62 8.33
C SER A 627 -37.36 1.64 7.23
N LEU A 628 -36.41 0.83 6.78
CA LEU A 628 -36.63 -0.19 5.75
C LEU A 628 -37.36 -1.38 6.38
N LEU A 629 -38.60 -1.64 5.96
CA LEU A 629 -39.35 -2.83 6.39
C LEU A 629 -38.77 -4.10 5.75
N PRO A 630 -38.94 -5.29 6.35
CA PRO A 630 -38.61 -6.56 5.69
C PRO A 630 -39.27 -6.67 4.31
N GLY A 631 -38.49 -7.05 3.30
CA GLY A 631 -38.86 -7.04 1.88
C GLY A 631 -38.73 -5.68 1.18
N GLY A 632 -38.51 -4.59 1.93
CA GLY A 632 -38.23 -3.26 1.40
C GLY A 632 -36.79 -3.13 0.93
N ARG A 633 -36.55 -2.22 -0.02
CA ARG A 633 -35.24 -1.99 -0.61
C ARG A 633 -34.94 -0.52 -0.86
N ILE A 634 -33.66 -0.21 -0.98
CA ILE A 634 -33.19 1.09 -1.43
C ILE A 634 -32.06 0.92 -2.45
N LEU A 635 -32.11 1.71 -3.52
CA LEU A 635 -31.08 1.76 -4.55
C LEU A 635 -30.40 3.13 -4.55
N PHE A 636 -29.07 3.09 -4.61
CA PHE A 636 -28.21 4.23 -4.87
C PHE A 636 -27.59 4.03 -6.26
N TYR A 637 -27.49 5.11 -7.03
CA TYR A 637 -27.06 5.02 -8.41
C TYR A 637 -26.49 6.36 -8.88
N THR A 638 -25.69 6.30 -9.94
CA THR A 638 -25.10 7.47 -10.60
C THR A 638 -25.90 7.84 -11.86
N ASP A 639 -25.71 9.06 -12.35
CA ASP A 639 -26.44 9.59 -13.50
C ASP A 639 -26.32 8.73 -14.76
N GLY A 640 -25.21 8.01 -14.96
CA GLY A 640 -25.07 7.08 -16.08
C GLY A 640 -26.10 5.95 -16.16
N VAL A 641 -26.92 5.73 -15.11
CA VAL A 641 -28.13 4.91 -15.21
C VAL A 641 -29.27 5.64 -15.92
N VAL A 642 -29.62 6.84 -15.48
CA VAL A 642 -30.81 7.56 -15.98
C VAL A 642 -30.51 8.38 -17.23
N GLU A 643 -29.30 8.90 -17.36
CA GLU A 643 -28.79 9.68 -18.49
C GLU A 643 -28.15 8.78 -19.57
N ALA A 644 -28.32 7.46 -19.50
CA ALA A 644 -27.85 6.53 -20.52
C ALA A 644 -28.50 6.85 -21.88
N LEU A 645 -27.69 7.30 -22.84
CA LEU A 645 -28.17 7.68 -24.17
C LEU A 645 -28.32 6.48 -25.11
N ASN A 646 -29.37 6.50 -25.92
CA ASN A 646 -29.51 5.63 -27.08
C ASN A 646 -28.98 6.30 -28.36
N ALA A 647 -29.06 5.59 -29.50
CA ALA A 647 -28.56 6.10 -30.79
C ALA A 647 -29.31 7.33 -31.35
N LYS A 648 -30.37 7.79 -30.68
CA LYS A 648 -31.12 9.02 -31.00
C LYS A 648 -30.88 10.12 -29.95
N ASP A 649 -29.86 9.97 -29.12
CA ASP A 649 -29.54 10.87 -28.00
C ASP A 649 -30.70 11.05 -27.01
N VAL A 650 -31.51 10.00 -26.83
CA VAL A 650 -32.59 9.96 -25.84
C VAL A 650 -32.13 9.17 -24.62
N GLU A 651 -32.23 9.80 -23.45
CA GLU A 651 -31.92 9.23 -22.14
C GLU A 651 -32.85 8.07 -21.77
N PHE A 652 -32.37 7.15 -20.92
CA PHE A 652 -33.19 6.06 -20.38
C PHE A 652 -34.31 6.59 -19.47
N GLY A 653 -33.97 7.61 -18.67
CA GLY A 653 -34.88 8.41 -17.88
C GLY A 653 -35.27 7.78 -16.54
N GLU A 654 -35.49 8.64 -15.54
CA GLU A 654 -35.86 8.27 -14.18
C GLU A 654 -37.14 7.41 -14.11
N LYS A 655 -38.15 7.75 -14.93
CA LYS A 655 -39.42 7.02 -14.95
C LYS A 655 -39.21 5.55 -15.34
N ALA A 656 -38.41 5.28 -16.38
CA ALA A 656 -38.16 3.91 -16.83
C ALA A 656 -37.41 3.12 -15.75
N PHE A 657 -36.47 3.77 -15.06
CA PHE A 657 -35.76 3.17 -13.93
C PHE A 657 -36.68 2.84 -12.75
N LEU A 658 -37.55 3.78 -12.34
CA LEU A 658 -38.54 3.56 -11.28
C LEU A 658 -39.52 2.42 -11.63
N ASP A 659 -40.01 2.37 -12.87
CA ASP A 659 -40.90 1.32 -13.36
C ASP A 659 -40.20 -0.05 -13.38
N LEU A 660 -38.89 -0.09 -13.66
CA LEU A 660 -38.09 -1.31 -13.60
C LEU A 660 -37.92 -1.80 -12.16
N VAL A 661 -37.51 -0.91 -11.24
CA VAL A 661 -37.35 -1.25 -9.81
C VAL A 661 -38.67 -1.73 -9.22
N THR A 662 -39.79 -1.10 -9.57
CA THR A 662 -41.13 -1.49 -9.09
C THR A 662 -41.51 -2.89 -9.57
N ARG A 663 -41.28 -3.21 -10.85
CA ARG A 663 -41.63 -4.53 -11.41
C ARG A 663 -40.75 -5.66 -10.88
N THR A 664 -39.52 -5.34 -10.49
CA THR A 664 -38.53 -6.30 -9.97
C THR A 664 -38.44 -6.28 -8.44
N ALA A 665 -39.40 -5.63 -7.75
CA ALA A 665 -39.33 -5.43 -6.31
C ALA A 665 -39.27 -6.74 -5.49
N ALA A 666 -39.85 -7.83 -6.01
CA ALA A 666 -39.81 -9.15 -5.38
C ALA A 666 -38.46 -9.87 -5.56
N ASP A 667 -37.68 -9.51 -6.59
CA ASP A 667 -36.47 -10.22 -6.99
C ASP A 667 -35.32 -10.02 -6.00
N THR A 668 -34.27 -10.82 -6.13
CA THR A 668 -33.01 -10.62 -5.38
C THR A 668 -32.30 -9.35 -5.83
N SER A 669 -31.42 -8.81 -5.00
CA SER A 669 -30.65 -7.61 -5.34
C SER A 669 -29.79 -7.82 -6.59
N GLN A 670 -29.18 -8.99 -6.71
CA GLN A 670 -28.41 -9.34 -7.91
C GLN A 670 -29.28 -9.35 -9.18
N GLN A 671 -30.51 -9.87 -9.09
CA GLN A 671 -31.44 -9.87 -10.23
C GLN A 671 -31.87 -8.46 -10.63
N VAL A 672 -32.11 -7.55 -9.67
CA VAL A 672 -32.48 -6.16 -9.97
C VAL A 672 -31.34 -5.39 -10.60
N VAL A 673 -30.12 -5.54 -10.07
CA VAL A 673 -28.90 -4.96 -10.67
C VAL A 673 -28.70 -5.50 -12.09
N SER A 674 -28.78 -6.82 -12.28
CA SER A 674 -28.65 -7.43 -13.62
C SER A 674 -29.75 -6.98 -14.58
N ALA A 675 -31.01 -6.90 -14.14
CA ALA A 675 -32.13 -6.44 -14.95
C ALA A 675 -31.93 -4.97 -15.38
N THR A 676 -31.41 -4.13 -14.49
CA THR A 676 -31.06 -2.74 -14.80
C THR A 676 -29.98 -2.68 -15.88
N LEU A 677 -28.87 -3.40 -15.72
CA LEU A 677 -27.80 -3.45 -16.72
C LEU A 677 -28.27 -3.98 -18.09
N ILE A 678 -29.14 -4.98 -18.10
CA ILE A 678 -29.76 -5.51 -19.33
C ILE A 678 -30.65 -4.46 -20.00
N ALA A 679 -31.49 -3.76 -19.23
CA ALA A 679 -32.35 -2.71 -19.75
C ALA A 679 -31.55 -1.53 -20.32
N LEU A 680 -30.48 -1.10 -19.65
CA LEU A 680 -29.57 -0.08 -20.16
C LEU A 680 -28.87 -0.51 -21.44
N ALA A 681 -28.36 -1.76 -21.50
CA ALA A 681 -27.74 -2.29 -22.71
C ALA A 681 -28.73 -2.37 -23.88
N ALA A 682 -29.99 -2.76 -23.62
CA ALA A 682 -31.05 -2.81 -24.62
C ALA A 682 -31.45 -1.41 -25.12
N HIS A 683 -31.58 -0.44 -24.21
CA HIS A 683 -31.89 0.96 -24.55
C HIS A 683 -30.78 1.59 -25.38
N ARG A 684 -29.52 1.46 -24.94
CA ARG A 684 -28.34 1.96 -25.63
C ARG A 684 -28.18 1.36 -27.03
N GLY A 685 -28.46 0.06 -27.18
CA GLY A 685 -28.23 -0.68 -28.40
C GLY A 685 -26.75 -0.65 -28.81
N LYS A 686 -26.45 -0.03 -29.96
CA LYS A 686 -25.09 0.12 -30.48
C LYS A 686 -24.41 1.45 -30.12
N ALA A 687 -25.10 2.36 -29.44
CA ALA A 687 -24.49 3.62 -29.00
C ALA A 687 -23.35 3.34 -28.00
N PRO A 688 -22.30 4.19 -27.95
CA PRO A 688 -21.30 4.12 -26.89
C PRO A 688 -21.94 4.41 -25.53
N GLN A 689 -21.32 3.94 -24.45
CA GLN A 689 -21.74 4.33 -23.11
C GLN A 689 -21.42 5.82 -22.90
N SER A 690 -22.40 6.62 -22.48
CA SER A 690 -22.25 8.06 -22.27
C SER A 690 -21.48 8.38 -20.99
N ASP A 691 -21.78 7.68 -19.90
CA ASP A 691 -21.15 7.86 -18.59
C ASP A 691 -21.03 6.57 -17.77
N ASP A 692 -20.27 6.60 -16.68
CA ASP A 692 -20.08 5.47 -15.79
C ASP A 692 -21.39 5.01 -15.16
N ILE A 693 -21.54 3.71 -14.97
CA ILE A 693 -22.74 3.12 -14.38
C ILE A 693 -22.37 2.51 -13.04
N THR A 694 -22.86 3.12 -11.97
CA THR A 694 -22.76 2.58 -10.61
C THR A 694 -24.14 2.37 -10.03
N ILE A 695 -24.35 1.20 -9.42
CA ILE A 695 -25.60 0.82 -8.75
C ILE A 695 -25.23 0.11 -7.45
N LEU A 696 -25.87 0.47 -6.35
CA LEU A 696 -25.87 -0.27 -5.08
C LEU A 696 -27.32 -0.52 -4.69
N ASP A 697 -27.72 -1.78 -4.58
CA ASP A 697 -29.04 -2.20 -4.09
C ASP A 697 -28.89 -2.87 -2.72
N LEU A 698 -29.73 -2.43 -1.77
CA LEU A 698 -29.83 -2.98 -0.42
C LEU A 698 -31.28 -3.37 -0.16
N LYS A 699 -31.54 -4.67 0.05
CA LYS A 699 -32.85 -5.23 0.36
C LYS A 699 -32.83 -5.88 1.73
N ARG A 700 -33.79 -5.50 2.59
CA ARG A 700 -33.98 -6.16 3.87
C ARG A 700 -34.76 -7.45 3.69
N MET A 701 -34.31 -8.55 4.31
CA MET A 701 -34.92 -9.87 4.20
C MET A 701 -36.01 -10.13 5.24
#